data_AF-A0A954CIU0-F1
#
_entry.id   AF-A0A954CIU0-F1
#
_cell.length_a   1.000
_cell.length_b   1.000
_cell.length_c   1.000
_cell.angle_alpha   90.00
_cell.angle_beta   90.00
_cell.angle_gamma   90.00
#
_symmetry.space_group_name_H-M   'P 1'
#
loop_
_entity.id
_entity.type
_entity.pdbx_description
1 polymer ?
#
loop_
_entity_poly.entity_id
_entity_poly.type
_entity_poly.pdbx_seq_one_letter_code
_entity_poly.pdbx_strand_id
1 'polypeptide(L)'
;MLEADGGGCSSGGSCGCASDSGADNGLIQLNVGGVKAERSRPRIEELPFRATDKHPQGLLIGLDVGSTTVKFVVVDPITDEILHQDYQRHDTKQPEKCIEMLRTIEAKFPDVPRNAFRVFMTGSGGASIGTRIGAKFVQEVNAVSLAVEKSYPDVQSVVELGGQDAKIIIFKEDEETGKKKKIPSMNDKCAGGTGAVIDKINAKLKIPADKLCEMGYNDIKLHPVAGKCGVFAETDINGLQKQGVPRDELMASLFESIIQQNLSVLTRGHTLKPQVMLLGGPNTYIKGMVDCWRHNIPVIWEERKIPVPDRPIDELIIVPDNAQYFAALGAVEFAKIELEDDPDQGVYRGLAELEWYVNVGRIEEKKAAGGRGLWKDDDELATFREDYRKEAWSPTAYAPGSTVQAFIGLDGGSTSTKGVLMDMDRNVIARAYQLSKGNPIEDTMDIVSQLQGQIEDQGCTLEVLGVGTTGYAKDILKDVIGADVALVETVAHTQAGLHFYPGTDVIVDVGGQDIKLIILKNGQVKDFKLNTQCSAGNGYFLQSTAQGFGFEVEQFADIAFSAEAMPQFGYGCAVFMQSDIVDFQRQGWAPQEIMAGLCDVLPKNIWLYVSQIPNLAKLGTKFLLQGGTQHNLAAVKSQVDFIKSRFRGTSVEPEVIVHKFCGEAGAIGCAVEAHRMYTEADHRTSFIGLQRVQQIQFRTTRNEDTRCYFCKNKCLRTFIDVKTGSHQPD
;
A
#
# COMPACT_ATOMS: atom_id res chain seq x y z
N MET A 1 48.43 37.20 12.44
CA MET A 1 49.68 37.14 13.20
C MET A 1 49.34 37.42 14.66
N LEU A 2 49.83 36.55 15.54
CA LEU A 2 49.73 36.56 17.01
C LEU A 2 48.46 35.93 17.62
N GLU A 3 48.50 34.59 17.68
CA GLU A 3 48.47 33.74 18.91
C GLU A 3 48.81 34.49 20.24
N ALA A 4 48.39 34.10 21.45
CA ALA A 4 47.76 32.91 22.01
C ALA A 4 47.25 33.20 23.46
N ASP A 5 46.65 32.17 24.06
CA ASP A 5 46.67 31.80 25.48
C ASP A 5 45.68 32.41 26.49
N GLY A 6 44.78 31.53 26.96
CA GLY A 6 44.98 30.89 28.27
C GLY A 6 44.34 31.58 29.48
N GLY A 7 43.34 30.91 30.08
CA GLY A 7 42.85 31.28 31.41
C GLY A 7 41.72 30.38 31.89
N GLY A 8 42.05 29.32 32.62
CA GLY A 8 41.08 28.53 33.39
C GLY A 8 40.84 29.10 34.80
N CYS A 9 39.70 28.76 35.39
CA CYS A 9 39.46 28.72 36.84
C CYS A 9 38.16 27.94 37.10
N SER A 10 38.25 26.75 37.72
CA SER A 10 37.93 26.48 39.15
C SER A 10 36.42 26.45 39.44
N SER A 11 35.79 25.27 39.50
CA SER A 11 35.57 24.45 40.71
C SER A 11 34.42 24.93 41.60
N GLY A 12 33.39 24.07 41.74
CA GLY A 12 32.32 24.22 42.71
C GLY A 12 31.30 23.09 42.56
N GLY A 13 31.58 21.94 43.18
CA GLY A 13 30.68 20.79 43.18
C GLY A 13 29.60 20.86 44.25
N SER A 14 28.48 20.18 44.01
CA SER A 14 27.65 19.58 45.04
C SER A 14 26.89 18.38 44.45
N CYS A 15 27.17 17.21 45.01
CA CYS A 15 26.54 15.92 44.72
C CYS A 15 25.09 15.88 45.25
N GLY A 16 24.19 15.31 44.45
CA GLY A 16 22.88 14.81 44.87
C GLY A 16 22.49 13.67 43.93
N CYS A 17 22.46 12.44 44.45
CA CYS A 17 22.15 11.22 43.71
C CYS A 17 20.64 10.93 43.76
N ALA A 18 20.02 10.64 42.61
CA ALA A 18 19.14 9.48 42.38
C ALA A 18 18.42 9.56 41.02
N SER A 19 18.67 8.54 40.19
CA SER A 19 17.79 7.91 39.18
C SER A 19 16.87 8.76 38.30
N ASP A 20 17.24 8.91 37.02
CA ASP A 20 16.30 8.67 35.91
C ASP A 20 17.06 8.35 34.62
N SER A 21 16.77 7.20 34.03
CA SER A 21 17.34 6.73 32.76
C SER A 21 16.51 7.27 31.60
N GLY A 22 16.81 8.50 31.17
CA GLY A 22 16.38 9.03 29.88
C GLY A 22 17.39 8.66 28.80
N ALA A 23 17.00 7.78 27.88
CA ALA A 23 17.72 7.58 26.63
C ALA A 23 17.49 8.81 25.75
N ASP A 24 18.43 9.74 25.80
CA ASP A 24 18.46 10.91 24.93
C ASP A 24 18.83 10.43 23.52
N ASN A 25 17.81 10.31 22.65
CA ASN A 25 17.98 10.10 21.22
C ASN A 25 18.59 11.38 20.64
N GLY A 26 19.91 11.48 20.73
CA GLY A 26 20.72 12.45 20.01
C GLY A 26 20.54 12.25 18.50
N LEU A 27 19.50 12.87 17.95
CA LEU A 27 19.42 13.25 16.55
C LEU A 27 20.67 14.06 16.26
N ILE A 28 21.63 13.44 15.58
CA ILE A 28 22.70 14.16 14.90
C ILE A 28 21.99 15.01 13.85
N GLN A 29 21.70 16.28 14.18
CA GLN A 29 21.45 17.30 13.18
C GLN A 29 22.72 17.37 12.33
N LEU A 30 22.68 16.75 11.15
CA LEU A 30 23.61 17.06 10.09
C LEU A 30 23.42 18.55 9.78
N ASN A 31 24.30 19.37 10.34
CA ASN A 31 24.41 20.78 10.03
C ASN A 31 24.85 20.85 8.56
N VAL A 32 23.89 20.93 7.65
CA VAL A 32 24.14 21.14 6.21
C VAL A 32 24.51 22.61 6.02
N GLY A 33 25.65 23.00 6.59
CA GLY A 33 26.34 24.23 6.21
C GLY A 33 26.62 24.13 4.72
N GLY A 34 26.12 25.11 3.96
CA GLY A 34 26.10 25.13 2.51
C GLY A 34 27.47 24.89 1.87
N VAL A 35 27.79 23.63 1.61
CA VAL A 35 28.68 23.26 0.51
C VAL A 35 27.85 23.48 -0.74
N LYS A 36 28.16 24.51 -1.52
CA LYS A 36 27.66 24.64 -2.88
C LYS A 36 28.11 23.38 -3.62
N ALA A 37 27.23 22.38 -3.72
CA ALA A 37 27.43 21.26 -4.61
C ALA A 37 27.71 21.84 -6.00
N GLU A 38 28.81 21.43 -6.63
CA GLU A 38 29.10 21.82 -8.00
C GLU A 38 27.89 21.49 -8.87
N ARG A 39 27.20 22.52 -9.36
CA ARG A 39 26.00 22.34 -10.19
C ARG A 39 26.33 21.68 -11.54
N SER A 40 27.57 21.79 -11.99
CA SER A 40 28.02 21.22 -13.25
C SER A 40 28.09 19.69 -13.18
N ARG A 41 27.46 19.01 -14.14
CA ARG A 41 27.59 17.56 -14.34
C ARG A 41 29.07 17.16 -14.39
N PRO A 42 29.51 16.16 -13.62
CA PRO A 42 30.91 15.76 -13.58
C PRO A 42 31.34 15.23 -14.95
N ARG A 43 32.56 15.59 -15.36
CA ARG A 43 33.18 15.01 -16.56
C ARG A 43 33.80 13.67 -16.18
N ILE A 44 33.14 12.58 -16.56
CA ILE A 44 33.67 11.23 -16.35
C ILE A 44 34.72 10.94 -17.43
N GLU A 45 35.91 10.56 -16.99
CA GLU A 45 36.97 10.04 -17.87
C GLU A 45 36.64 8.61 -18.28
N GLU A 46 36.54 8.35 -19.58
CA GLU A 46 36.40 7.00 -20.11
C GLU A 46 37.75 6.29 -20.03
N LEU A 47 37.89 5.42 -19.04
CA LEU A 47 39.06 4.56 -18.90
C LEU A 47 38.82 3.24 -19.66
N PRO A 48 39.78 2.77 -20.46
CA PRO A 48 39.69 1.43 -21.05
C PRO A 48 39.77 0.37 -19.95
N PHE A 49 39.37 -0.85 -20.29
CA PHE A 49 39.51 -1.99 -19.40
C PHE A 49 40.97 -2.17 -18.93
N ARG A 50 41.14 -2.49 -17.63
CA ARG A 50 42.45 -2.79 -17.05
C ARG A 50 42.47 -4.18 -16.42
N ALA A 51 43.24 -5.08 -17.00
CA ALA A 51 43.57 -6.36 -16.39
C ALA A 51 44.42 -6.18 -15.11
N THR A 52 44.29 -7.11 -14.18
CA THR A 52 45.13 -7.19 -12.97
C THR A 52 45.77 -8.58 -12.87
N ASP A 53 46.86 -8.71 -12.11
CA ASP A 53 47.52 -10.01 -11.92
C ASP A 53 46.60 -11.04 -11.26
N LYS A 54 45.74 -10.60 -10.33
CA LYS A 54 44.76 -11.46 -9.64
C LYS A 54 43.53 -11.76 -10.51
N HIS A 55 43.10 -10.80 -11.33
CA HIS A 55 41.92 -10.91 -12.17
C HIS A 55 42.25 -10.41 -13.59
N PRO A 56 42.84 -11.27 -14.44
CA PRO A 56 43.31 -10.87 -15.77
C PRO A 56 42.17 -10.58 -16.75
N GLN A 57 40.98 -11.14 -16.50
CA GLN A 57 39.74 -10.81 -17.23
C GLN A 57 38.84 -9.82 -16.47
N GLY A 58 39.33 -9.27 -15.35
CA GLY A 58 38.54 -8.43 -14.45
C GLY A 58 37.51 -9.22 -13.65
N LEU A 59 36.64 -8.51 -12.94
CA LEU A 59 35.51 -9.08 -12.22
C LEU A 59 34.20 -8.68 -12.91
N LEU A 60 33.31 -9.66 -13.10
CA LEU A 60 32.00 -9.42 -13.69
C LEU A 60 30.99 -9.14 -12.58
N ILE A 61 30.23 -8.07 -12.72
CA ILE A 61 29.16 -7.69 -11.82
C ILE A 61 27.84 -7.79 -12.59
N GLY A 62 27.01 -8.75 -12.22
CA GLY A 62 25.61 -8.78 -12.62
C GLY A 62 24.80 -7.97 -11.62
N LEU A 63 24.14 -6.90 -12.05
CA LEU A 63 23.30 -6.07 -11.20
C LEU A 63 21.85 -6.10 -11.71
N ASP A 64 20.89 -6.50 -10.88
CA ASP A 64 19.48 -6.41 -11.21
C ASP A 64 18.81 -5.34 -10.33
N VAL A 65 18.36 -4.27 -10.99
CA VAL A 65 17.61 -3.17 -10.39
C VAL A 65 16.12 -3.39 -10.62
N GLY A 66 15.53 -4.20 -9.76
CA GLY A 66 14.09 -4.50 -9.76
C GLY A 66 13.24 -3.35 -9.24
N SER A 67 11.91 -3.54 -9.29
CA SER A 67 10.91 -2.57 -8.82
C SER A 67 10.75 -2.49 -7.30
N THR A 68 11.29 -3.47 -6.57
CA THR A 68 11.22 -3.53 -5.10
C THR A 68 12.58 -3.81 -4.46
N THR A 69 13.49 -4.44 -5.21
CA THR A 69 14.80 -4.89 -4.70
C THR A 69 15.90 -4.55 -5.69
N VAL A 70 17.09 -4.33 -5.14
CA VAL A 70 18.35 -4.34 -5.91
C VAL A 70 19.14 -5.56 -5.45
N LYS A 71 19.77 -6.23 -6.39
CA LYS A 71 20.58 -7.41 -6.11
C LYS A 71 21.74 -7.51 -7.05
N PHE A 72 22.86 -8.02 -6.56
CA PHE A 72 24.05 -8.22 -7.38
C PHE A 72 24.69 -9.57 -7.14
N VAL A 73 25.46 -10.00 -8.14
CA VAL A 73 26.46 -11.07 -8.04
C VAL A 73 27.78 -10.55 -8.60
N VAL A 74 28.88 -10.84 -7.92
CA VAL A 74 30.25 -10.60 -8.39
C VAL A 74 30.87 -11.95 -8.70
N VAL A 75 31.28 -12.14 -9.95
CA VAL A 75 31.74 -13.43 -10.48
C VAL A 75 33.15 -13.28 -11.03
N ASP A 76 34.00 -14.26 -10.72
CA ASP A 76 35.27 -14.42 -11.43
C ASP A 76 34.99 -15.12 -12.79
N PRO A 77 35.26 -14.47 -13.92
CA PRO A 77 34.91 -15.01 -15.23
C PRO A 77 35.72 -16.27 -15.63
N ILE A 78 36.84 -16.55 -14.96
CA ILE A 78 37.71 -17.70 -15.28
C ILE A 78 37.28 -18.94 -14.51
N THR A 79 37.01 -18.78 -13.22
CA THR A 79 36.63 -19.91 -12.35
C THR A 79 35.12 -20.12 -12.30
N ASP A 80 34.34 -19.13 -12.74
CA ASP A 80 32.88 -19.09 -12.64
C ASP A 80 32.35 -19.03 -11.20
N GLU A 81 33.23 -18.74 -10.23
CA GLU A 81 32.88 -18.66 -8.81
C GLU A 81 32.18 -17.33 -8.48
N ILE A 82 31.08 -17.42 -7.72
CA ILE A 82 30.42 -16.25 -7.14
C ILE A 82 31.22 -15.80 -5.90
N LEU A 83 31.97 -14.72 -6.04
CA LEU A 83 32.83 -14.17 -4.99
C LEU A 83 32.05 -13.37 -3.95
N HIS A 84 30.97 -12.71 -4.37
CA HIS A 84 30.12 -11.93 -3.49
C HIS A 84 28.72 -11.75 -4.09
N GLN A 85 27.70 -11.68 -3.26
CA GLN A 85 26.33 -11.42 -3.68
C GLN A 85 25.56 -10.78 -2.54
N ASP A 86 24.54 -9.99 -2.89
CA ASP A 86 23.63 -9.40 -1.92
C ASP A 86 22.26 -9.12 -2.55
N TYR A 87 21.22 -9.17 -1.73
CA TYR A 87 19.82 -8.97 -2.11
C TYR A 87 19.15 -8.09 -1.07
N GLN A 88 18.77 -6.87 -1.44
CA GLN A 88 18.12 -5.95 -0.50
C GLN A 88 16.94 -5.21 -1.12
N ARG A 89 15.97 -4.87 -0.28
CA ARG A 89 14.94 -3.88 -0.64
C ARG A 89 15.57 -2.51 -0.77
N HIS A 90 15.15 -1.74 -1.78
CA HIS A 90 15.65 -0.38 -1.99
C HIS A 90 14.75 0.68 -1.34
N ASP A 91 13.62 0.29 -0.77
CA ASP A 91 12.67 1.17 -0.07
C ASP A 91 12.42 2.48 -0.82
N THR A 92 12.05 2.34 -2.08
CA THR A 92 11.75 3.45 -3.03
C THR A 92 12.95 4.29 -3.51
N LYS A 93 14.19 3.92 -3.14
CA LYS A 93 15.43 4.65 -3.45
C LYS A 93 16.38 3.84 -4.35
N GLN A 94 15.95 3.50 -5.57
CA GLN A 94 16.73 2.58 -6.43
C GLN A 94 18.16 3.08 -6.71
N PRO A 95 18.40 4.33 -7.17
CA PRO A 95 19.76 4.78 -7.49
C PRO A 95 20.66 4.90 -6.26
N GLU A 96 20.11 5.33 -5.12
CA GLU A 96 20.81 5.40 -3.85
C GLU A 96 21.21 4.01 -3.36
N LYS A 97 20.32 3.02 -3.47
CA LYS A 97 20.64 1.62 -3.12
C LYS A 97 21.69 1.04 -4.08
N CYS A 98 21.67 1.39 -5.36
CA CYS A 98 22.73 1.01 -6.29
C CYS A 98 24.09 1.62 -5.89
N ILE A 99 24.12 2.90 -5.48
CA ILE A 99 25.35 3.55 -4.95
C ILE A 99 25.87 2.77 -3.73
N GLU A 100 24.99 2.47 -2.77
CA GLU A 100 25.35 1.70 -1.56
C GLU A 100 25.93 0.33 -1.88
N MET A 101 25.30 -0.43 -2.77
CA MET A 101 25.77 -1.76 -3.17
C MET A 101 27.09 -1.70 -3.94
N LEU A 102 27.25 -0.76 -4.87
CA LEU A 102 28.51 -0.61 -5.61
C LEU A 102 29.66 -0.19 -4.69
N ARG A 103 29.43 0.70 -3.71
CA ARG A 103 30.43 1.02 -2.67
C ARG A 103 30.79 -0.21 -1.84
N THR A 104 29.81 -1.06 -1.53
CA THR A 104 30.05 -2.32 -0.82
C THR A 104 30.96 -3.25 -1.63
N ILE A 105 30.75 -3.33 -2.94
CA ILE A 105 31.63 -4.08 -3.85
C ILE A 105 33.04 -3.47 -3.89
N GLU A 106 33.18 -2.15 -4.08
CA GLU A 106 34.48 -1.47 -4.08
C GLU A 106 35.24 -1.70 -2.77
N ALA A 107 34.55 -1.62 -1.62
CA ALA A 107 35.14 -1.85 -0.31
C ALA A 107 35.54 -3.32 -0.09
N LYS A 108 34.80 -4.27 -0.67
CA LYS A 108 35.11 -5.70 -0.60
C LYS A 108 36.34 -6.09 -1.43
N PHE A 109 36.60 -5.36 -2.51
CA PHE A 109 37.70 -5.61 -3.45
C PHE A 109 38.61 -4.37 -3.60
N PRO A 110 39.26 -3.89 -2.52
CA PRO A 110 39.98 -2.61 -2.52
C PRO A 110 41.24 -2.61 -3.42
N ASP A 111 41.79 -3.79 -3.70
CA ASP A 111 42.95 -3.97 -4.58
C ASP A 111 42.58 -3.96 -6.07
N VAL A 112 41.29 -4.02 -6.40
CA VAL A 112 40.80 -4.09 -7.78
C VAL A 112 40.50 -2.66 -8.26
N PRO A 113 41.22 -2.14 -9.28
CA PRO A 113 40.96 -0.80 -9.78
C PRO A 113 39.58 -0.75 -10.43
N ARG A 114 38.90 0.41 -10.36
CA ARG A 114 37.51 0.55 -10.84
C ARG A 114 37.28 0.04 -12.27
N ASN A 115 38.22 0.28 -13.18
CA ASN A 115 38.14 -0.12 -14.59
C ASN A 115 38.55 -1.59 -14.85
N ALA A 116 38.77 -2.38 -13.79
CA ALA A 116 38.82 -3.83 -13.83
C ALA A 116 37.45 -4.48 -13.51
N PHE A 117 36.47 -3.71 -13.02
CA PHE A 117 35.10 -4.19 -12.91
C PHE A 117 34.35 -3.98 -14.22
N ARG A 118 33.54 -4.98 -14.59
CA ARG A 118 32.60 -4.90 -15.71
C ARG A 118 31.18 -5.11 -15.19
N VAL A 119 30.33 -4.10 -15.33
CA VAL A 119 28.97 -4.08 -14.81
C VAL A 119 27.99 -4.31 -15.96
N PHE A 120 27.21 -5.37 -15.83
CA PHE A 120 26.10 -5.69 -16.71
C PHE A 120 24.82 -5.63 -15.89
N MET A 121 23.87 -4.83 -16.35
CA MET A 121 22.73 -4.44 -15.56
C MET A 121 21.42 -4.86 -16.22
N THR A 122 20.50 -5.37 -15.42
CA THR A 122 19.15 -5.71 -15.86
C THR A 122 18.10 -5.15 -14.90
N GLY A 123 16.85 -5.52 -15.12
CA GLY A 123 15.73 -5.07 -14.33
C GLY A 123 15.22 -3.70 -14.75
N SER A 124 14.07 -3.37 -14.18
CA SER A 124 13.29 -2.23 -14.60
C SER A 124 13.90 -0.85 -14.36
N GLY A 125 14.83 -0.73 -13.40
CA GLY A 125 15.62 0.49 -13.17
C GLY A 125 16.99 0.46 -13.84
N GLY A 126 17.33 -0.64 -14.54
CA GLY A 126 18.70 -0.89 -15.00
C GLY A 126 19.18 0.07 -16.08
N ALA A 127 18.32 0.42 -17.05
CA ALA A 127 18.72 1.26 -18.18
C ALA A 127 19.05 2.70 -17.77
N SER A 128 18.22 3.32 -16.91
CA SER A 128 18.40 4.72 -16.49
C SER A 128 19.62 4.90 -15.59
N ILE A 129 19.92 3.92 -14.74
CA ILE A 129 21.07 3.92 -13.85
C ILE A 129 22.35 3.53 -14.60
N GLY A 130 22.28 2.50 -15.45
CA GLY A 130 23.45 1.90 -16.09
C GLY A 130 24.27 2.88 -16.92
N THR A 131 23.59 3.75 -17.69
CA THR A 131 24.25 4.78 -18.51
C THR A 131 25.15 5.73 -17.70
N ARG A 132 24.83 5.96 -16.42
CA ARG A 132 25.54 6.89 -15.53
C ARG A 132 26.77 6.29 -14.88
N ILE A 133 26.92 4.96 -14.93
CA ILE A 133 28.04 4.24 -14.32
C ILE A 133 28.85 3.42 -15.32
N GLY A 134 28.51 3.50 -16.61
CA GLY A 134 29.15 2.73 -17.68
C GLY A 134 28.69 1.29 -17.79
N ALA A 135 27.59 0.91 -17.12
CA ALA A 135 27.07 -0.44 -17.20
C ALA A 135 26.36 -0.70 -18.53
N LYS A 136 26.51 -1.92 -19.05
CA LYS A 136 25.79 -2.38 -20.24
C LYS A 136 24.43 -2.92 -19.81
N PHE A 137 23.35 -2.41 -20.42
CA PHE A 137 22.00 -2.91 -20.15
C PHE A 137 21.75 -4.25 -20.86
N VAL A 138 21.15 -5.18 -20.13
CA VAL A 138 20.73 -6.51 -20.60
C VAL A 138 19.24 -6.64 -20.37
N GLN A 139 18.50 -7.05 -21.41
CA GLN A 139 17.08 -7.30 -21.26
C GLN A 139 16.86 -8.52 -20.34
N GLU A 140 15.98 -8.36 -19.34
CA GLU A 140 15.81 -9.30 -18.23
C GLU A 140 15.40 -10.72 -18.63
N VAL A 141 14.47 -10.87 -19.59
CA VAL A 141 14.05 -12.18 -20.10
C VAL A 141 15.24 -12.89 -20.77
N ASN A 142 16.07 -12.14 -21.50
CA ASN A 142 17.28 -12.69 -22.11
C ASN A 142 18.29 -13.12 -21.03
N ALA A 143 18.54 -12.26 -20.03
CA ALA A 143 19.42 -12.57 -18.91
C ALA A 143 18.98 -13.86 -18.21
N VAL A 144 17.73 -13.93 -17.74
CA VAL A 144 17.20 -15.11 -17.05
C VAL A 144 17.30 -16.37 -17.93
N SER A 145 17.00 -16.25 -19.22
CA SER A 145 17.13 -17.39 -20.15
C SER A 145 18.55 -17.91 -20.21
N LEU A 146 19.57 -17.04 -20.29
CA LEU A 146 20.97 -17.44 -20.35
C LEU A 146 21.43 -18.15 -19.07
N ALA A 147 21.02 -17.64 -17.90
CA ALA A 147 21.33 -18.27 -16.62
C ALA A 147 20.72 -19.69 -16.52
N VAL A 148 19.46 -19.84 -16.96
CA VAL A 148 18.75 -21.12 -16.96
C VAL A 148 19.37 -22.10 -17.97
N GLU A 149 19.62 -21.67 -19.21
CA GLU A 149 20.21 -22.53 -20.25
C GLU A 149 21.58 -23.07 -19.85
N LYS A 150 22.37 -22.29 -19.12
CA LYS A 150 23.68 -22.72 -18.59
C LYS A 150 23.54 -23.67 -17.40
N SER A 151 22.76 -23.30 -16.39
CA SER A 151 22.78 -23.97 -15.10
C SER A 151 21.83 -25.17 -15.05
N TYR A 152 20.76 -25.14 -15.84
CA TYR A 152 19.69 -26.14 -15.86
C TYR A 152 19.24 -26.39 -17.32
N PRO A 153 20.10 -27.01 -18.16
CA PRO A 153 19.84 -27.15 -19.59
C PRO A 153 18.59 -27.98 -19.91
N ASP A 154 18.10 -28.81 -18.99
CA ASP A 154 16.91 -29.65 -19.19
C ASP A 154 15.59 -28.93 -18.89
N VAL A 155 15.63 -27.73 -18.31
CA VAL A 155 14.41 -26.95 -18.01
C VAL A 155 13.66 -26.62 -19.30
N GLN A 156 12.35 -26.82 -19.26
CA GLN A 156 11.46 -26.58 -20.38
C GLN A 156 10.54 -25.37 -20.16
N SER A 157 10.38 -24.94 -18.92
CA SER A 157 9.56 -23.78 -18.58
C SER A 157 10.11 -23.07 -17.35
N VAL A 158 10.09 -21.75 -17.37
CA VAL A 158 10.49 -20.90 -16.24
C VAL A 158 9.29 -20.05 -15.85
N VAL A 159 9.05 -19.94 -14.56
CA VAL A 159 8.08 -19.02 -13.96
C VAL A 159 8.83 -18.15 -12.97
N GLU A 160 9.02 -16.88 -13.30
CA GLU A 160 9.64 -15.90 -12.42
C GLU A 160 8.59 -14.96 -11.86
N LEU A 161 8.53 -14.85 -10.54
CA LEU A 161 7.61 -13.95 -9.86
C LEU A 161 8.40 -12.80 -9.23
N GLY A 162 8.18 -11.58 -9.73
CA GLY A 162 8.79 -10.36 -9.22
C GLY A 162 7.87 -9.57 -8.29
N GLY A 163 8.32 -8.37 -7.92
CA GLY A 163 7.51 -7.42 -7.13
C GLY A 163 6.31 -6.91 -7.93
N GLN A 164 6.55 -6.31 -9.10
CA GLN A 164 5.51 -5.67 -9.94
C GLN A 164 5.17 -6.44 -11.22
N ASP A 165 6.02 -7.39 -11.60
CA ASP A 165 5.86 -8.20 -12.81
C ASP A 165 6.06 -9.68 -12.49
N ALA A 166 5.63 -10.51 -13.43
CA ALA A 166 5.73 -11.95 -13.46
C ALA A 166 6.02 -12.38 -14.90
N LYS A 167 6.86 -13.39 -15.05
CA LYS A 167 7.38 -13.82 -16.36
C LYS A 167 7.22 -15.32 -16.49
N ILE A 168 6.79 -15.75 -17.67
CA ILE A 168 6.81 -17.15 -18.08
C ILE A 168 7.64 -17.26 -19.35
N ILE A 169 8.62 -18.17 -19.34
CA ILE A 169 9.45 -18.48 -20.50
C ILE A 169 9.26 -19.96 -20.81
N ILE A 170 8.80 -20.28 -22.02
CA ILE A 170 8.67 -21.66 -22.48
C ILE A 170 9.74 -21.91 -23.52
N PHE A 171 10.53 -22.96 -23.31
CA PHE A 171 11.53 -23.41 -24.25
C PHE A 171 10.91 -24.47 -25.17
N LYS A 172 10.87 -24.18 -26.47
CA LYS A 172 10.41 -25.11 -27.50
C LYS A 172 11.58 -25.44 -28.41
N GLU A 173 11.91 -26.72 -28.55
CA GLU A 173 12.87 -27.14 -29.57
C GLU A 173 12.30 -26.91 -30.97
N ASP A 174 13.11 -26.31 -31.82
CA ASP A 174 12.87 -26.17 -33.23
C ASP A 174 13.18 -27.51 -33.94
N GLU A 175 12.18 -28.08 -34.60
CA GLU A 175 12.26 -29.43 -35.19
C GLU A 175 13.26 -29.52 -36.36
N GLU A 176 13.59 -28.40 -37.02
CA GLU A 176 14.52 -28.37 -38.16
C GLU A 176 15.97 -28.10 -37.73
N THR A 177 16.17 -27.25 -36.71
CA THR A 177 17.50 -26.79 -36.30
C THR A 177 18.00 -27.39 -34.98
N GLY A 178 17.12 -28.04 -34.20
CA GLY A 178 17.41 -28.55 -32.87
C GLY A 178 17.66 -27.44 -31.82
N LYS A 179 17.52 -26.16 -32.19
CA LYS A 179 17.73 -25.03 -31.28
C LYS A 179 16.50 -24.79 -30.42
N LYS A 180 16.70 -24.43 -29.15
CA LYS A 180 15.61 -24.01 -28.26
C LYS A 180 15.14 -22.61 -28.62
N LYS A 181 13.91 -22.52 -29.13
CA LYS A 181 13.16 -21.27 -29.27
C LYS A 181 12.54 -20.87 -27.94
N LYS A 182 12.78 -19.63 -27.53
CA LYS A 182 12.24 -19.01 -26.32
C LYS A 182 10.90 -18.37 -26.63
N ILE A 183 9.86 -18.72 -25.88
CA ILE A 183 8.53 -18.10 -25.97
C ILE A 183 8.26 -17.38 -24.65
N PRO A 184 8.64 -16.10 -24.52
CA PRO A 184 8.42 -15.34 -23.31
C PRO A 184 7.06 -14.67 -23.27
N SER A 185 6.53 -14.51 -22.07
CA SER A 185 5.32 -13.77 -21.75
C SER A 185 5.50 -13.07 -20.41
N MET A 186 4.99 -11.85 -20.31
CA MET A 186 5.10 -10.99 -19.15
C MET A 186 3.81 -10.17 -19.00
N ASN A 187 3.47 -9.80 -17.76
CA ASN A 187 2.49 -8.76 -17.50
C ASN A 187 3.17 -7.38 -17.47
N ASP A 188 2.69 -6.46 -18.31
CA ASP A 188 3.38 -5.18 -18.45
C ASP A 188 2.99 -4.14 -17.38
N LYS A 189 1.77 -4.22 -16.81
CA LYS A 189 1.20 -3.12 -16.00
C LYS A 189 0.20 -3.50 -14.90
N CYS A 190 -0.18 -4.77 -14.78
CA CYS A 190 -1.17 -5.21 -13.78
C CYS A 190 -0.50 -6.05 -12.70
N ALA A 191 -0.31 -5.46 -11.52
CA ALA A 191 0.27 -6.13 -10.34
C ALA A 191 -0.62 -7.27 -9.78
N GLY A 192 -1.82 -7.51 -10.32
CA GLY A 192 -2.82 -8.43 -9.75
C GLY A 192 -2.36 -9.87 -9.49
N GLY A 193 -1.24 -10.30 -10.08
CA GLY A 193 -0.66 -11.63 -9.89
C GLY A 193 0.81 -11.61 -9.50
N THR A 194 1.29 -10.60 -8.75
CA THR A 194 2.71 -10.42 -8.42
C THR A 194 2.97 -10.29 -6.91
N GLY A 195 4.24 -10.28 -6.50
CA GLY A 195 4.63 -10.17 -5.09
C GLY A 195 4.12 -8.91 -4.39
N ALA A 196 3.88 -7.81 -5.12
CA ALA A 196 3.33 -6.58 -4.55
C ALA A 196 1.91 -6.74 -3.97
N VAL A 197 1.12 -7.69 -4.47
CA VAL A 197 -0.20 -7.98 -3.88
C VAL A 197 -0.02 -8.74 -2.58
N ILE A 198 0.91 -9.69 -2.53
CA ILE A 198 1.26 -10.42 -1.31
C ILE A 198 1.72 -9.45 -0.23
N ASP A 199 2.65 -8.54 -0.54
CA ASP A 199 3.14 -7.53 0.41
C ASP A 199 2.01 -6.66 0.99
N LYS A 200 1.07 -6.21 0.14
CA LYS A 200 -0.08 -5.39 0.57
C LYS A 200 -1.04 -6.14 1.49
N ILE A 201 -1.43 -7.35 1.08
CA ILE A 201 -2.32 -8.18 1.89
C ILE A 201 -1.63 -8.56 3.20
N ASN A 202 -0.34 -8.87 3.17
CA ASN A 202 0.45 -9.17 4.36
C ASN A 202 0.49 -8.00 5.36
N ALA A 203 0.78 -6.79 4.87
CA ALA A 203 0.77 -5.57 5.68
C ALA A 203 -0.59 -5.34 6.35
N LYS A 204 -1.68 -5.63 5.62
CA LYS A 204 -3.05 -5.50 6.11
C LYS A 204 -3.43 -6.54 7.15
N LEU A 205 -3.06 -7.80 6.91
CA LEU A 205 -3.29 -8.89 7.85
C LEU A 205 -2.32 -8.84 9.04
N LYS A 206 -1.33 -7.93 9.03
CA LYS A 206 -0.31 -7.76 10.07
C LYS A 206 0.35 -9.09 10.41
N ILE A 207 0.75 -9.83 9.37
CA ILE A 207 1.46 -11.10 9.51
C ILE A 207 2.96 -10.79 9.53
N PRO A 208 3.70 -11.21 10.58
CA PRO A 208 5.15 -11.10 10.62
C PRO A 208 5.83 -11.77 9.42
N ALA A 209 6.92 -11.21 8.92
CA ALA A 209 7.57 -11.68 7.68
C ALA A 209 8.09 -13.12 7.79
N ASP A 210 8.64 -13.50 8.95
CA ASP A 210 9.04 -14.88 9.27
C ASP A 210 7.84 -15.83 9.19
N LYS A 211 6.70 -15.40 9.73
CA LYS A 211 5.46 -16.20 9.67
C LYS A 211 4.91 -16.33 8.27
N LEU A 212 4.94 -15.28 7.45
CA LEU A 212 4.54 -15.34 6.05
C LEU A 212 5.33 -16.40 5.28
N CYS A 213 6.64 -16.49 5.52
CA CYS A 213 7.51 -17.46 4.85
C CYS A 213 7.15 -18.92 5.22
N GLU A 214 6.65 -19.13 6.44
CA GLU A 214 6.24 -20.45 6.96
C GLU A 214 4.80 -20.86 6.57
N MET A 215 3.97 -19.93 6.06
CA MET A 215 2.57 -20.23 5.74
C MET A 215 2.47 -21.29 4.64
N GLY A 216 1.64 -22.31 4.89
CA GLY A 216 1.38 -23.39 3.94
C GLY A 216 0.28 -23.06 2.93
N TYR A 217 0.00 -24.05 2.09
CA TYR A 217 -1.13 -24.05 1.16
C TYR A 217 -1.89 -25.39 1.20
N ASN A 218 -1.18 -26.51 1.34
CA ASN A 218 -1.77 -27.84 1.38
C ASN A 218 -2.70 -28.03 2.58
N ASP A 219 -3.83 -28.70 2.36
CA ASP A 219 -4.88 -28.96 3.36
C ASP A 219 -5.49 -27.68 3.99
N ILE A 220 -5.27 -26.52 3.38
CA ILE A 220 -5.89 -25.25 3.76
C ILE A 220 -7.08 -24.98 2.87
N LYS A 221 -8.17 -24.52 3.48
CA LYS A 221 -9.38 -24.19 2.73
C LYS A 221 -9.23 -22.89 1.96
N LEU A 222 -9.52 -22.96 0.66
CA LEU A 222 -9.49 -21.82 -0.25
C LEU A 222 -10.85 -21.12 -0.34
N HIS A 223 -10.81 -19.81 -0.57
CA HIS A 223 -11.96 -18.95 -0.77
C HIS A 223 -11.83 -18.20 -2.11
N PRO A 224 -12.96 -17.85 -2.74
CA PRO A 224 -12.92 -17.02 -3.94
C PRO A 224 -12.28 -15.66 -3.64
N VAL A 225 -11.15 -15.40 -4.29
CA VAL A 225 -10.44 -14.11 -4.26
C VAL A 225 -10.11 -13.76 -5.71
N ALA A 226 -10.36 -12.52 -6.12
CA ALA A 226 -10.12 -12.07 -7.47
C ALA A 226 -8.62 -12.00 -7.81
N GLY A 227 -8.16 -12.80 -8.77
CA GLY A 227 -6.73 -12.88 -9.14
C GLY A 227 -6.28 -11.89 -10.21
N LYS A 228 -7.22 -11.25 -10.91
CA LYS A 228 -6.90 -10.35 -12.03
C LYS A 228 -6.38 -8.99 -11.59
N CYS A 229 -6.70 -8.56 -10.37
CA CYS A 229 -6.46 -7.20 -9.90
C CYS A 229 -6.20 -7.21 -8.39
N GLY A 230 -5.06 -6.66 -7.97
CA GLY A 230 -4.70 -6.62 -6.55
C GLY A 230 -5.69 -5.84 -5.69
N VAL A 231 -6.37 -4.84 -6.29
CA VAL A 231 -7.44 -4.08 -5.63
C VAL A 231 -8.66 -4.96 -5.33
N PHE A 232 -9.10 -5.77 -6.29
CA PHE A 232 -10.22 -6.68 -6.05
C PHE A 232 -9.84 -7.80 -5.10
N ALA A 233 -8.63 -8.36 -5.23
CA ALA A 233 -8.09 -9.31 -4.28
C ALA A 233 -8.17 -8.75 -2.86
N GLU A 234 -7.75 -7.50 -2.68
CA GLU A 234 -7.80 -6.83 -1.39
C GLU A 234 -9.22 -6.62 -0.86
N THR A 235 -10.15 -6.16 -1.70
CA THR A 235 -11.56 -6.00 -1.32
C THR A 235 -12.17 -7.32 -0.88
N ASP A 236 -11.91 -8.41 -1.62
CA ASP A 236 -12.40 -9.75 -1.29
C ASP A 236 -11.81 -10.23 0.05
N ILE A 237 -10.49 -10.07 0.24
CA ILE A 237 -9.80 -10.43 1.49
C ILE A 237 -10.38 -9.65 2.69
N ASN A 238 -10.73 -8.37 2.53
CA ASN A 238 -11.34 -7.58 3.61
C ASN A 238 -12.72 -8.10 3.98
N GLY A 239 -13.54 -8.40 2.97
CA GLY A 239 -14.86 -8.96 3.18
C GLY A 239 -14.78 -10.28 3.95
N LEU A 240 -13.88 -11.16 3.53
CA LEU A 240 -13.62 -12.44 4.19
C LEU A 240 -13.07 -12.27 5.61
N GLN A 241 -12.12 -11.35 5.83
CA GLN A 241 -11.59 -11.04 7.15
C GLN A 241 -12.70 -10.58 8.11
N LYS A 242 -13.57 -9.68 7.66
CA LYS A 242 -14.72 -9.17 8.45
C LYS A 242 -15.77 -10.24 8.73
N GLN A 243 -15.84 -11.27 7.89
CA GLN A 243 -16.67 -12.47 8.12
C GLN A 243 -15.98 -13.47 9.07
N GLY A 244 -14.80 -13.15 9.61
CA GLY A 244 -14.07 -13.99 10.55
C GLY A 244 -13.24 -15.10 9.91
N VAL A 245 -12.87 -14.98 8.63
CA VAL A 245 -12.01 -15.97 7.96
C VAL A 245 -10.58 -15.90 8.53
N PRO A 246 -9.97 -17.05 8.91
CA PRO A 246 -8.59 -17.11 9.42
C PRO A 246 -7.53 -16.58 8.45
N ARG A 247 -6.44 -16.00 8.98
CA ARG A 247 -5.38 -15.35 8.18
C ARG A 247 -4.65 -16.32 7.25
N ASP A 248 -4.47 -17.58 7.66
CA ASP A 248 -3.90 -18.66 6.87
C ASP A 248 -4.79 -19.06 5.69
N GLU A 249 -6.10 -19.20 5.90
CA GLU A 249 -7.06 -19.40 4.80
C GLU A 249 -7.05 -18.21 3.81
N LEU A 250 -6.96 -16.97 4.31
CA LEU A 250 -6.88 -15.77 3.46
C LEU A 250 -5.62 -15.76 2.58
N MET A 251 -4.45 -16.08 3.15
CA MET A 251 -3.19 -16.10 2.40
C MET A 251 -3.12 -17.26 1.41
N ALA A 252 -3.57 -18.47 1.78
CA ALA A 252 -3.63 -19.60 0.85
C ALA A 252 -4.57 -19.31 -0.33
N SER A 253 -5.71 -18.65 -0.08
CA SER A 253 -6.63 -18.19 -1.12
C SER A 253 -6.02 -17.14 -2.04
N LEU A 254 -5.19 -16.26 -1.49
CA LEU A 254 -4.44 -15.29 -2.29
C LEU A 254 -3.39 -15.98 -3.18
N PHE A 255 -2.64 -16.94 -2.65
CA PHE A 255 -1.66 -17.71 -3.42
C PHE A 255 -2.32 -18.44 -4.60
N GLU A 256 -3.44 -19.12 -4.34
CA GLU A 256 -4.28 -19.75 -5.37
C GLU A 256 -4.65 -18.76 -6.46
N SER A 257 -5.20 -17.62 -6.04
CA SER A 257 -5.68 -16.58 -6.94
C SER A 257 -4.57 -16.03 -7.85
N ILE A 258 -3.38 -15.79 -7.29
CA ILE A 258 -2.20 -15.35 -8.02
C ILE A 258 -1.75 -16.42 -9.02
N ILE A 259 -1.66 -17.68 -8.61
CA ILE A 259 -1.14 -18.76 -9.45
C ILE A 259 -2.10 -19.10 -10.59
N GLN A 260 -3.40 -19.17 -10.32
CA GLN A 260 -4.43 -19.33 -11.36
C GLN A 260 -4.40 -18.20 -12.37
N GLN A 261 -4.19 -16.95 -11.92
CA GLN A 261 -4.04 -15.82 -12.82
C GLN A 261 -2.81 -15.96 -13.72
N ASN A 262 -1.66 -16.36 -13.16
CA ASN A 262 -0.44 -16.57 -13.94
C ASN A 262 -0.62 -17.71 -14.96
N LEU A 263 -1.18 -18.84 -14.53
CA LEU A 263 -1.41 -20.01 -15.39
C LEU A 263 -2.44 -19.74 -16.50
N SER A 264 -3.48 -18.96 -16.22
CA SER A 264 -4.53 -18.66 -17.21
C SER A 264 -4.14 -17.55 -18.20
N VAL A 265 -3.39 -16.53 -17.75
CA VAL A 265 -3.10 -15.34 -18.57
C VAL A 265 -1.69 -15.34 -19.14
N LEU A 266 -0.66 -15.65 -18.34
CA LEU A 266 0.72 -15.51 -18.80
C LEU A 266 1.17 -16.66 -19.68
N THR A 267 0.57 -17.84 -19.56
CA THR A 267 0.89 -18.95 -20.49
C THR A 267 0.44 -18.67 -21.93
N ARG A 268 -0.46 -17.70 -22.15
CA ARG A 268 -0.97 -17.29 -23.49
C ARG A 268 -1.41 -18.48 -24.35
N GLY A 269 -2.06 -19.47 -23.71
CA GLY A 269 -2.56 -20.67 -24.37
C GLY A 269 -1.55 -21.83 -24.45
N HIS A 270 -0.26 -21.58 -24.19
CA HIS A 270 0.72 -22.64 -24.04
C HIS A 270 0.51 -23.42 -22.74
N THR A 271 1.15 -24.59 -22.64
CA THR A 271 1.19 -25.40 -21.42
C THR A 271 2.63 -25.40 -20.92
N LEU A 272 2.83 -25.16 -19.63
CA LEU A 272 4.13 -25.38 -19.00
C LEU A 272 4.48 -26.86 -19.17
N LYS A 273 5.66 -27.19 -19.69
CA LYS A 273 6.08 -28.58 -19.84
C LYS A 273 6.78 -29.06 -18.56
N PRO A 274 6.87 -30.39 -18.30
CA PRO A 274 7.64 -30.92 -17.17
C PRO A 274 9.07 -30.36 -17.14
N GLN A 275 9.70 -30.31 -15.96
CA GLN A 275 10.93 -29.54 -15.70
C GLN A 275 10.66 -28.03 -15.71
N VAL A 276 9.80 -27.60 -14.78
CA VAL A 276 9.47 -26.20 -14.52
C VAL A 276 10.42 -25.64 -13.45
N MET A 277 10.99 -24.47 -13.70
CA MET A 277 11.81 -23.75 -12.74
C MET A 277 11.06 -22.53 -12.20
N LEU A 278 10.95 -22.42 -10.88
CA LEU A 278 10.35 -21.27 -10.21
C LEU A 278 11.45 -20.33 -9.73
N LEU A 279 11.38 -19.06 -10.13
CA LEU A 279 12.38 -18.02 -9.85
C LEU A 279 11.75 -16.80 -9.17
N GLY A 280 12.60 -15.95 -8.62
CA GLY A 280 12.20 -14.68 -8.00
C GLY A 280 11.82 -14.79 -6.52
N GLY A 281 11.89 -13.66 -5.81
CA GLY A 281 11.80 -13.60 -4.35
C GLY A 281 10.60 -14.33 -3.72
N PRO A 282 9.35 -14.10 -4.17
CA PRO A 282 8.19 -14.82 -3.66
C PRO A 282 8.31 -16.35 -3.76
N ASN A 283 8.84 -16.88 -4.86
CA ASN A 283 9.04 -18.32 -5.03
C ASN A 283 10.22 -18.84 -4.19
N THR A 284 11.19 -17.99 -3.85
CA THR A 284 12.31 -18.33 -2.96
C THR A 284 11.90 -18.37 -1.49
N TYR A 285 11.14 -17.39 -1.03
CA TYR A 285 10.94 -17.15 0.40
C TYR A 285 9.57 -17.61 0.94
N ILE A 286 8.56 -17.80 0.09
CA ILE A 286 7.19 -18.11 0.55
C ILE A 286 6.86 -19.56 0.22
N LYS A 287 6.87 -20.42 1.25
CA LYS A 287 6.59 -21.86 1.09
C LYS A 287 5.23 -22.13 0.45
N GLY A 288 4.17 -21.46 0.92
CA GLY A 288 2.81 -21.64 0.39
C GLY A 288 2.66 -21.33 -1.09
N MET A 289 3.48 -20.43 -1.66
CA MET A 289 3.51 -20.17 -3.10
C MET A 289 4.07 -21.37 -3.87
N VAL A 290 5.18 -21.94 -3.39
CA VAL A 290 5.80 -23.13 -4.01
C VAL A 290 4.86 -24.34 -3.93
N ASP A 291 4.23 -24.55 -2.78
CA ASP A 291 3.23 -25.60 -2.57
C ASP A 291 2.06 -25.43 -3.54
N CYS A 292 1.55 -24.22 -3.71
CA CYS A 292 0.44 -23.91 -4.62
C CYS A 292 0.82 -24.10 -6.10
N TRP A 293 2.05 -23.77 -6.52
CA TRP A 293 2.55 -24.08 -7.86
C TRP A 293 2.60 -25.59 -8.10
N ARG A 294 3.14 -26.33 -7.12
CA ARG A 294 3.25 -27.79 -7.16
C ARG A 294 1.91 -28.50 -7.13
N HIS A 295 0.87 -27.86 -6.60
CA HIS A 295 -0.50 -28.34 -6.69
C HIS A 295 -1.12 -28.11 -8.08
N ASN A 296 -1.02 -26.88 -8.60
CA ASN A 296 -1.80 -26.46 -9.77
C ASN A 296 -1.19 -26.85 -11.12
N ILE A 297 0.14 -26.91 -11.24
CA ILE A 297 0.80 -27.30 -12.50
C ILE A 297 0.44 -28.74 -12.91
N PRO A 298 0.49 -29.75 -12.02
CA PRO A 298 0.07 -31.12 -12.34
C PRO A 298 -1.37 -31.25 -12.81
N VAL A 299 -2.30 -30.49 -12.21
CA VAL A 299 -3.70 -30.47 -12.63
C VAL A 299 -3.82 -30.07 -14.10
N ILE A 300 -3.07 -29.04 -14.53
CA ILE A 300 -3.05 -28.63 -15.93
C ILE A 300 -2.42 -29.70 -16.83
N TRP A 301 -1.37 -30.40 -16.37
CA TRP A 301 -0.78 -31.51 -17.12
C TRP A 301 -1.79 -32.63 -17.35
N GLU A 302 -2.56 -32.99 -16.33
CA GLU A 302 -3.61 -34.00 -16.43
C GLU A 302 -4.73 -33.56 -17.38
N GLU A 303 -5.29 -32.35 -17.18
CA GLU A 303 -6.35 -31.79 -18.01
C GLU A 303 -5.96 -31.72 -19.50
N ARG A 304 -4.70 -31.33 -19.77
CA ARG A 304 -4.17 -31.19 -21.13
C ARG A 304 -3.47 -32.44 -21.67
N LYS A 305 -3.47 -33.54 -20.90
CA LYS A 305 -2.86 -34.83 -21.26
C LYS A 305 -1.38 -34.71 -21.66
N ILE A 306 -0.63 -33.90 -20.93
CA ILE A 306 0.81 -33.76 -21.10
C ILE A 306 1.50 -35.00 -20.53
N PRO A 307 2.43 -35.65 -21.28
CA PRO A 307 3.24 -36.73 -20.72
C PRO A 307 4.12 -36.20 -19.58
N VAL A 308 4.00 -36.78 -18.39
CA VAL A 308 4.79 -36.42 -17.21
C VAL A 308 5.73 -37.59 -16.87
N PRO A 309 7.04 -37.35 -16.68
CA PRO A 309 7.96 -38.39 -16.20
C PRO A 309 7.54 -38.93 -14.83
N ASP A 310 7.76 -40.22 -14.59
CA ASP A 310 7.55 -40.86 -13.29
C ASP A 310 8.67 -40.46 -12.32
N ARG A 311 8.54 -39.26 -11.75
CA ARG A 311 9.47 -38.65 -10.77
C ARG A 311 8.68 -37.86 -9.73
N PRO A 312 9.25 -37.67 -8.52
CA PRO A 312 8.69 -36.77 -7.51
C PRO A 312 8.42 -35.37 -8.07
N ILE A 313 7.34 -34.73 -7.60
CA ILE A 313 6.89 -33.44 -8.14
C ILE A 313 7.90 -32.30 -7.88
N ASP A 314 8.65 -32.37 -6.80
CA ASP A 314 9.70 -31.43 -6.44
C ASP A 314 10.95 -31.54 -7.33
N GLU A 315 11.19 -32.69 -7.97
CA GLU A 315 12.19 -32.84 -9.04
C GLU A 315 11.69 -32.36 -10.41
N LEU A 316 10.36 -32.23 -10.59
CA LEU A 316 9.76 -31.73 -11.83
C LEU A 316 9.46 -30.23 -11.77
N ILE A 317 9.26 -29.68 -10.57
CA ILE A 317 9.00 -28.27 -10.29
C ILE A 317 10.01 -27.81 -9.24
N ILE A 318 11.08 -27.21 -9.75
CA ILE A 318 12.33 -26.95 -9.03
C ILE A 318 12.39 -25.49 -8.60
N VAL A 319 12.86 -25.25 -7.38
CA VAL A 319 13.25 -23.91 -6.89
C VAL A 319 14.74 -23.95 -6.56
N PRO A 320 15.61 -23.28 -7.32
CA PRO A 320 17.03 -23.19 -7.00
C PRO A 320 17.28 -22.46 -5.66
N ASP A 321 18.34 -22.85 -4.93
CA ASP A 321 18.73 -22.21 -3.66
C ASP A 321 19.01 -20.69 -3.82
N ASN A 322 19.44 -20.28 -5.02
CA ASN A 322 19.73 -18.90 -5.40
C ASN A 322 18.72 -18.34 -6.43
N ALA A 323 17.49 -18.84 -6.43
CA ALA A 323 16.41 -18.47 -7.37
C ALA A 323 16.17 -16.95 -7.52
N GLN A 324 16.48 -16.16 -6.49
CA GLN A 324 16.38 -14.70 -6.50
C GLN A 324 17.45 -14.01 -7.36
N TYR A 325 18.57 -14.67 -7.69
CA TYR A 325 19.72 -14.07 -8.38
C TYR A 325 19.78 -14.32 -9.89
N PHE A 326 18.84 -15.08 -10.47
CA PHE A 326 18.95 -15.55 -11.86
C PHE A 326 19.01 -14.44 -12.91
N ALA A 327 18.32 -13.31 -12.69
CA ALA A 327 18.45 -12.15 -13.58
C ALA A 327 19.87 -11.54 -13.52
N ALA A 328 20.46 -11.43 -12.34
CA ALA A 328 21.82 -10.93 -12.15
C ALA A 328 22.88 -11.90 -12.70
N LEU A 329 22.74 -13.20 -12.43
CA LEU A 329 23.57 -14.25 -13.03
C LEU A 329 23.48 -14.25 -14.55
N GLY A 330 22.27 -14.06 -15.07
CA GLY A 330 22.01 -13.93 -16.49
C GLY A 330 22.73 -12.76 -17.16
N ALA A 331 22.83 -11.64 -16.44
CA ALA A 331 23.60 -10.48 -16.90
C ALA A 331 25.11 -10.78 -16.96
N VAL A 332 25.63 -11.61 -16.05
CA VAL A 332 27.02 -12.12 -16.11
C VAL A 332 27.23 -13.05 -17.30
N GLU A 333 26.30 -13.97 -17.57
CA GLU A 333 26.41 -14.86 -18.74
C GLU A 333 26.32 -14.09 -20.06
N PHE A 334 25.47 -13.07 -20.12
CA PHE A 334 25.43 -12.16 -21.26
C PHE A 334 26.75 -11.40 -21.42
N ALA A 335 27.37 -10.97 -20.31
CA ALA A 335 28.67 -10.34 -20.34
C ALA A 335 29.71 -11.23 -21.01
N LYS A 336 29.83 -12.50 -20.62
CA LYS A 336 30.82 -13.41 -21.19
C LYS A 336 30.73 -13.51 -22.71
N ILE A 337 29.51 -13.50 -23.26
CA ILE A 337 29.26 -13.51 -24.70
C ILE A 337 29.69 -12.19 -25.34
N GLU A 338 29.21 -11.04 -24.84
CA GLU A 338 29.52 -9.73 -25.44
C GLU A 338 31.00 -9.37 -25.37
N LEU A 339 31.71 -9.84 -24.34
CA LEU A 339 33.12 -9.54 -24.13
C LEU A 339 34.05 -10.31 -25.07
N GLU A 340 33.57 -11.36 -25.73
CA GLU A 340 34.27 -12.00 -26.85
C GLU A 340 34.34 -11.06 -28.07
N ASP A 341 33.29 -10.28 -28.30
CA ASP A 341 33.18 -9.34 -29.42
C ASP A 341 33.86 -7.98 -29.11
N ASP A 342 33.61 -7.42 -27.92
CA ASP A 342 34.17 -6.13 -27.50
C ASP A 342 34.61 -6.15 -26.02
N PRO A 343 35.93 -6.18 -25.75
CA PRO A 343 36.47 -6.26 -24.40
C PRO A 343 36.32 -4.97 -23.59
N ASP A 344 35.87 -3.86 -24.15
CA ASP A 344 35.66 -2.60 -23.41
C ASP A 344 34.18 -2.37 -23.03
N GLN A 345 33.29 -3.35 -23.25
CA GLN A 345 31.89 -3.26 -22.81
C GLN A 345 31.73 -3.36 -21.29
N GLY A 346 30.81 -2.56 -20.76
CA GLY A 346 30.42 -2.59 -19.34
C GLY A 346 31.48 -2.09 -18.36
N VAL A 347 32.57 -1.46 -18.83
CA VAL A 347 33.63 -0.96 -17.93
C VAL A 347 33.07 0.05 -16.94
N TYR A 348 33.24 -0.24 -15.65
CA TYR A 348 32.71 0.57 -14.58
C TYR A 348 33.42 1.93 -14.46
N ARG A 349 32.63 3.00 -14.49
CA ARG A 349 33.11 4.39 -14.52
C ARG A 349 33.18 5.06 -13.15
N GLY A 350 32.69 4.40 -12.10
CA GLY A 350 32.54 4.95 -10.76
C GLY A 350 31.17 5.62 -10.51
N LEU A 351 31.01 6.22 -9.34
CA LEU A 351 29.71 6.69 -8.82
C LEU A 351 29.42 8.17 -9.05
N ALA A 352 30.41 8.97 -9.44
CA ALA A 352 30.32 10.44 -9.42
C ALA A 352 29.12 11.00 -10.20
N GLU A 353 28.84 10.48 -11.41
CA GLU A 353 27.69 10.94 -12.19
C GLU A 353 26.35 10.47 -11.61
N LEU A 354 26.28 9.25 -11.07
CA LEU A 354 25.08 8.74 -10.42
C LEU A 354 24.77 9.53 -9.14
N GLU A 355 25.79 9.86 -8.36
CA GLU A 355 25.70 10.74 -7.18
C GLU A 355 25.28 12.16 -7.57
N TRP A 356 25.84 12.73 -8.64
CA TRP A 356 25.40 14.03 -9.15
C TRP A 356 23.95 13.99 -9.62
N TYR A 357 23.52 12.91 -10.30
CA TYR A 357 22.14 12.75 -10.73
C TYR A 357 21.17 12.75 -9.55
N VAL A 358 21.48 11.97 -8.51
CA VAL A 358 20.70 11.89 -7.27
C VAL A 358 20.53 13.26 -6.61
N ASN A 359 21.60 14.05 -6.56
CA ASN A 359 21.64 15.31 -5.79
C ASN A 359 21.27 16.56 -6.58
N VAL A 360 21.46 16.57 -7.91
CA VAL A 360 21.35 17.78 -8.76
C VAL A 360 20.53 17.50 -10.02
N GLY A 361 20.95 16.53 -10.84
CA GLY A 361 20.37 16.31 -12.17
C GLY A 361 18.87 15.99 -12.17
N ARG A 362 18.39 15.26 -11.16
CA ARG A 362 16.95 14.96 -11.00
C ARG A 362 16.07 16.21 -10.89
N ILE A 363 16.54 17.25 -10.20
CA ILE A 363 15.72 18.45 -9.93
C ILE A 363 15.46 19.24 -11.22
N GLU A 364 16.46 19.31 -12.12
CA GLU A 364 16.33 20.00 -13.40
C GLU A 364 15.41 19.25 -14.38
N GLU A 365 15.54 17.92 -14.48
CA GLU A 365 14.65 17.08 -15.29
C GLU A 365 13.19 17.16 -14.81
N LYS A 366 12.96 17.16 -13.49
CA LYS A 366 11.61 17.29 -12.89
C LYS A 366 10.95 18.63 -13.20
N LYS A 367 11.69 19.74 -13.17
CA LYS A 367 11.15 21.07 -13.51
C LYS A 367 10.68 21.17 -14.97
N ALA A 368 11.27 20.39 -15.87
CA ALA A 368 10.88 20.36 -17.28
C ALA A 368 9.67 19.45 -17.55
N ALA A 369 9.49 18.37 -16.77
CA ALA A 369 8.46 17.35 -17.00
C ALA A 369 7.23 17.44 -16.06
N GLY A 370 7.36 18.11 -14.91
CA GLY A 370 6.36 18.15 -13.84
C GLY A 370 5.37 19.31 -13.86
N GLY A 371 4.31 19.17 -13.05
CA GLY A 371 3.46 20.28 -12.64
C GLY A 371 4.03 21.02 -11.42
N ARG A 372 3.51 22.22 -11.15
CA ARG A 372 3.72 22.91 -9.87
C ARG A 372 3.10 22.10 -8.73
N GLY A 373 3.61 22.23 -7.51
CA GLY A 373 2.97 21.70 -6.30
C GLY A 373 1.54 22.23 -6.08
N LEU A 374 0.92 21.81 -4.98
CA LEU A 374 -0.51 22.06 -4.67
C LEU A 374 -0.86 23.53 -4.33
N TRP A 375 0.13 24.42 -4.31
CA TRP A 375 -0.01 25.81 -3.94
C TRP A 375 0.95 26.69 -4.76
N LYS A 376 0.63 27.98 -4.85
CA LYS A 376 1.42 28.97 -5.57
C LYS A 376 2.53 29.54 -4.68
N ASP A 377 2.16 30.18 -3.59
CA ASP A 377 3.06 30.83 -2.64
C ASP A 377 2.64 30.53 -1.20
N ASP A 378 3.55 30.79 -0.25
CA ASP A 378 3.33 30.47 1.18
C ASP A 378 2.09 31.18 1.73
N ASP A 379 1.78 32.38 1.21
CA ASP A 379 0.61 33.16 1.56
C ASP A 379 -0.70 32.48 1.14
N GLU A 380 -0.76 31.89 -0.07
CA GLU A 380 -1.92 31.09 -0.51
C GLU A 380 -2.11 29.88 0.40
N LEU A 381 -1.03 29.15 0.73
CA LEU A 381 -1.11 27.97 1.57
C LEU A 381 -1.55 28.32 3.01
N ALA A 382 -1.02 29.42 3.56
CA ALA A 382 -1.41 29.91 4.88
C ALA A 382 -2.90 30.31 4.91
N THR A 383 -3.36 31.04 3.89
CA THR A 383 -4.78 31.42 3.75
C THR A 383 -5.68 30.19 3.66
N PHE A 384 -5.32 29.21 2.84
CA PHE A 384 -6.08 27.96 2.72
C PHE A 384 -6.14 27.18 4.04
N ARG A 385 -5.01 27.08 4.76
CA ARG A 385 -4.96 26.42 6.08
C ARG A 385 -5.85 27.10 7.10
N GLU A 386 -5.98 28.42 7.03
CA GLU A 386 -6.88 29.19 7.88
C GLU A 386 -8.35 28.97 7.50
N ASP A 387 -8.68 29.09 6.20
CA ASP A 387 -10.05 28.91 5.67
C ASP A 387 -10.62 27.51 5.98
N TYR A 388 -9.77 26.49 5.97
CA TYR A 388 -10.15 25.09 6.24
C TYR A 388 -9.62 24.57 7.57
N ARG A 389 -9.24 25.47 8.49
CA ARG A 389 -8.84 25.09 9.84
C ARG A 389 -10.02 24.39 10.52
N LYS A 390 -9.78 23.20 11.06
CA LYS A 390 -10.81 22.50 11.86
C LYS A 390 -11.16 23.33 13.09
N GLU A 391 -12.44 23.54 13.31
CA GLU A 391 -12.94 24.10 14.56
C GLU A 391 -12.49 23.21 15.72
N ALA A 392 -11.94 23.82 16.77
CA ALA A 392 -11.60 23.10 17.99
C ALA A 392 -12.90 22.57 18.61
N TRP A 393 -12.96 21.25 18.84
CA TRP A 393 -14.05 20.62 19.56
C TRP A 393 -13.51 20.08 20.88
N SER A 394 -14.26 20.31 21.96
CA SER A 394 -14.00 19.75 23.27
C SER A 394 -15.24 18.98 23.74
N PRO A 395 -15.07 17.88 24.50
CA PRO A 395 -16.18 17.20 25.14
C PRO A 395 -17.02 18.16 25.98
N THR A 396 -18.32 17.92 26.06
CA THR A 396 -19.20 18.68 26.95
C THR A 396 -18.84 18.38 28.40
N ALA A 397 -18.68 19.43 29.20
CA ALA A 397 -18.41 19.31 30.62
C ALA A 397 -19.71 19.10 31.41
N TYR A 398 -19.74 18.07 32.24
CA TYR A 398 -20.86 17.75 33.12
C TYR A 398 -20.46 17.88 34.59
N ALA A 399 -21.43 18.19 35.45
CA ALA A 399 -21.19 18.23 36.89
C ALA A 399 -21.04 16.80 37.43
N PRO A 400 -20.02 16.52 38.25
CA PRO A 400 -19.87 15.21 38.89
C PRO A 400 -21.14 14.79 39.63
N GLY A 401 -21.52 13.52 39.50
CA GLY A 401 -22.75 12.94 40.03
C GLY A 401 -23.99 13.13 39.14
N SER A 402 -23.87 13.79 37.98
CA SER A 402 -24.97 13.89 37.03
C SER A 402 -25.16 12.60 36.21
N THR A 403 -26.40 12.35 35.80
CA THR A 403 -26.73 11.33 34.80
C THR A 403 -26.83 11.99 33.43
N VAL A 404 -25.98 11.55 32.50
CA VAL A 404 -25.95 12.03 31.12
C VAL A 404 -26.76 11.08 30.26
N GLN A 405 -27.87 11.58 29.71
CA GLN A 405 -28.72 10.84 28.80
C GLN A 405 -28.25 11.05 27.35
N ALA A 406 -27.99 9.95 26.63
CA ALA A 406 -27.42 10.04 25.30
C ALA A 406 -27.83 8.89 24.35
N PHE A 407 -27.64 9.13 23.06
CA PHE A 407 -27.78 8.17 21.97
C PHE A 407 -26.40 7.79 21.45
N ILE A 408 -26.18 6.51 21.19
CA ILE A 408 -24.94 6.02 20.58
C ILE A 408 -25.16 5.91 19.07
N GLY A 409 -24.24 6.49 18.30
CA GLY A 409 -24.09 6.20 16.88
C GLY A 409 -22.80 5.45 16.63
N LEU A 410 -22.84 4.34 15.87
CA LEU A 410 -21.68 3.54 15.52
C LEU A 410 -21.54 3.40 14.00
N ASP A 411 -20.35 3.60 13.48
CA ASP A 411 -19.99 3.30 12.09
C ASP A 411 -18.87 2.26 12.06
N GLY A 412 -19.24 1.02 11.74
CA GLY A 412 -18.32 -0.10 11.53
C GLY A 412 -17.80 -0.16 10.10
N GLY A 413 -17.04 0.86 9.69
CA GLY A 413 -16.52 1.04 8.34
C GLY A 413 -15.44 0.02 7.94
N SER A 414 -15.02 0.03 6.67
CA SER A 414 -14.05 -0.92 6.11
C SER A 414 -12.62 -0.76 6.63
N THR A 415 -12.20 0.48 6.88
CA THR A 415 -10.85 0.82 7.35
C THR A 415 -10.83 1.30 8.80
N SER A 416 -11.95 1.80 9.32
CA SER A 416 -12.05 2.40 10.65
C SER A 416 -13.43 2.24 11.25
N THR A 417 -13.45 2.11 12.59
CA THR A 417 -14.66 2.09 13.40
C THR A 417 -14.76 3.43 14.14
N LYS A 418 -15.95 4.03 14.14
CA LYS A 418 -16.22 5.31 14.80
C LYS A 418 -17.44 5.21 15.67
N GLY A 419 -17.45 6.01 16.71
CA GLY A 419 -18.60 6.15 17.59
C GLY A 419 -18.80 7.59 18.05
N VAL A 420 -20.04 7.95 18.32
CA VAL A 420 -20.39 9.22 18.96
C VAL A 420 -21.46 9.01 20.02
N LEU A 421 -21.42 9.86 21.05
CA LEU A 421 -22.56 10.10 21.94
C LEU A 421 -23.23 11.41 21.54
N MET A 422 -24.55 11.38 21.45
CA MET A 422 -25.39 12.53 21.16
C MET A 422 -26.38 12.75 22.29
N ASP A 423 -26.48 13.98 22.82
CA ASP A 423 -27.46 14.31 23.86
C ASP A 423 -28.88 14.49 23.30
N MET A 424 -29.83 14.77 24.19
CA MET A 424 -31.24 15.03 23.85
C MET A 424 -31.44 16.27 22.96
N ASP A 425 -30.53 17.25 23.03
CA ASP A 425 -30.54 18.46 22.20
C ASP A 425 -29.85 18.25 20.84
N ARG A 426 -29.42 17.01 20.56
CA ARG A 426 -28.72 16.58 19.34
C ARG A 426 -27.32 17.18 19.18
N ASN A 427 -26.65 17.51 20.28
CA ASN A 427 -25.24 17.87 20.30
C ASN A 427 -24.37 16.62 20.42
N VAL A 428 -23.21 16.62 19.76
CA VAL A 428 -22.19 15.57 19.94
C VAL A 428 -21.40 15.87 21.21
N ILE A 429 -21.48 14.98 22.19
CA ILE A 429 -20.93 15.19 23.54
C ILE A 429 -19.69 14.34 23.83
N ALA A 430 -19.55 13.22 23.12
CA ALA A 430 -18.34 12.39 23.09
C ALA A 430 -18.15 11.80 21.69
N ARG A 431 -16.90 11.49 21.33
CA ARG A 431 -16.57 10.84 20.06
C ARG A 431 -15.37 9.92 20.20
N ALA A 432 -15.31 8.91 19.36
CA ALA A 432 -14.17 8.02 19.25
C ALA A 432 -13.97 7.61 17.78
N TYR A 433 -12.71 7.56 17.35
CA TYR A 433 -12.31 7.15 16.02
C TYR A 433 -11.11 6.23 16.16
N GLN A 434 -11.16 5.05 15.54
CA GLN A 434 -10.02 4.16 15.50
C GLN A 434 -9.90 3.45 14.14
N LEU A 435 -8.67 3.16 13.73
CA LEU A 435 -8.43 2.24 12.63
C LEU A 435 -8.87 0.83 13.03
N SER A 436 -9.50 0.10 12.11
CA SER A 436 -10.02 -1.23 12.39
C SER A 436 -8.89 -2.22 12.68
N LYS A 437 -9.07 -3.04 13.72
CA LYS A 437 -8.15 -4.15 14.06
C LYS A 437 -8.49 -5.44 13.32
N GLY A 438 -9.51 -5.39 12.45
CA GLY A 438 -9.96 -6.49 11.60
C GLY A 438 -11.19 -7.22 12.15
N ASN A 439 -11.52 -7.06 13.43
CA ASN A 439 -12.70 -7.64 14.05
C ASN A 439 -13.71 -6.55 14.46
N PRO A 440 -14.88 -6.48 13.80
CA PRO A 440 -15.84 -5.41 14.06
C PRO A 440 -16.45 -5.45 15.47
N ILE A 441 -16.56 -6.63 16.11
CA ILE A 441 -17.14 -6.77 17.45
C ILE A 441 -16.15 -6.21 18.48
N GLU A 442 -14.89 -6.65 18.43
CA GLU A 442 -13.83 -6.16 19.31
C GLU A 442 -13.60 -4.66 19.13
N ASP A 443 -13.54 -4.19 17.87
CA ASP A 443 -13.42 -2.76 17.57
C ASP A 443 -14.57 -1.95 18.20
N THR A 444 -15.80 -2.49 18.18
CA THR A 444 -16.96 -1.82 18.77
C THR A 444 -16.90 -1.81 20.30
N MET A 445 -16.43 -2.87 20.93
CA MET A 445 -16.23 -2.92 22.39
C MET A 445 -15.27 -1.81 22.83
N ASP A 446 -14.15 -1.64 22.12
CA ASP A 446 -13.17 -0.60 22.41
C ASP A 446 -13.75 0.81 22.22
N ILE A 447 -14.51 1.05 21.13
CA ILE A 447 -15.15 2.34 20.86
C ILE A 447 -16.18 2.68 21.94
N VAL A 448 -17.04 1.74 22.31
CA VAL A 448 -18.05 1.96 23.36
C VAL A 448 -17.38 2.24 24.69
N SER A 449 -16.30 1.52 25.03
CA SER A 449 -15.52 1.78 26.24
C SER A 449 -14.89 3.18 26.25
N GLN A 450 -14.35 3.65 25.12
CA GLN A 450 -13.79 5.01 25.01
C GLN A 450 -14.86 6.09 25.15
N LEU A 451 -16.05 5.88 24.58
CA LEU A 451 -17.17 6.82 24.71
C LEU A 451 -17.69 6.89 26.15
N GLN A 452 -17.84 5.73 26.80
CA GLN A 452 -18.24 5.64 28.20
C GLN A 452 -17.23 6.33 29.12
N GLY A 453 -15.93 6.04 28.95
CA GLY A 453 -14.86 6.65 29.74
C GLY A 453 -14.87 8.18 29.68
N GLN A 454 -15.11 8.79 28.51
CA GLN A 454 -15.20 10.25 28.37
C GLN A 454 -16.30 10.90 29.24
N ILE A 455 -17.33 10.15 29.63
CA ILE A 455 -18.40 10.62 30.53
C ILE A 455 -18.09 10.24 31.99
N GLU A 456 -17.66 9.00 32.24
CA GLU A 456 -17.39 8.50 33.58
C GLU A 456 -16.15 9.13 34.23
N ASP A 457 -15.14 9.51 33.45
CA ASP A 457 -13.95 10.23 33.92
C ASP A 457 -14.31 11.62 34.49
N GLN A 458 -15.49 12.15 34.16
CA GLN A 458 -16.04 13.38 34.74
C GLN A 458 -16.81 13.12 36.04
N GLY A 459 -16.83 11.89 36.55
CA GLY A 459 -17.62 11.46 37.70
C GLY A 459 -19.13 11.39 37.43
N CYS A 460 -19.53 11.22 36.16
CA CYS A 460 -20.92 11.16 35.73
C CYS A 460 -21.34 9.73 35.40
N THR A 461 -22.66 9.47 35.34
CA THR A 461 -23.22 8.18 34.90
C THR A 461 -23.80 8.34 33.50
N LEU A 462 -23.55 7.38 32.59
CA LEU A 462 -24.09 7.39 31.23
C LEU A 462 -25.36 6.54 31.14
N GLU A 463 -26.48 7.15 30.73
CA GLU A 463 -27.73 6.46 30.38
C GLU A 463 -27.91 6.47 28.86
N VAL A 464 -27.98 5.29 28.24
CA VAL A 464 -28.13 5.14 26.80
C VAL A 464 -29.60 4.99 26.44
N LEU A 465 -30.15 5.94 25.69
CA LEU A 465 -31.57 5.98 25.30
C LEU A 465 -31.85 5.31 23.94
N GLY A 466 -30.83 5.09 23.13
CA GLY A 466 -30.94 4.44 21.82
C GLY A 466 -29.58 4.25 21.15
N VAL A 467 -29.50 3.26 20.26
CA VAL A 467 -28.27 2.92 19.53
C VAL A 467 -28.55 2.71 18.05
N GLY A 468 -27.82 3.43 17.20
CA GLY A 468 -27.83 3.24 15.75
C GLY A 468 -26.48 2.74 15.23
N THR A 469 -26.52 1.92 14.18
CA THR A 469 -25.32 1.34 13.54
C THR A 469 -25.33 1.57 12.03
N THR A 470 -24.15 1.78 11.44
CA THR A 470 -23.94 1.84 9.98
C THR A 470 -22.59 1.25 9.56
N GLY A 471 -22.24 1.41 8.29
CA GLY A 471 -21.03 0.87 7.68
C GLY A 471 -21.14 -0.61 7.35
N TYR A 472 -20.00 -1.22 7.03
CA TYR A 472 -19.90 -2.62 6.60
C TYR A 472 -20.30 -3.63 7.68
N ALA A 473 -20.18 -3.26 8.95
CA ALA A 473 -20.50 -4.12 10.08
C ALA A 473 -21.89 -3.85 10.69
N LYS A 474 -22.74 -3.02 10.07
CA LYS A 474 -24.01 -2.60 10.69
C LYS A 474 -24.91 -3.77 11.13
N ASP A 475 -25.03 -4.80 10.31
CA ASP A 475 -26.00 -5.88 10.55
C ASP A 475 -25.49 -6.80 11.66
N ILE A 476 -24.20 -7.16 11.65
CA ILE A 476 -23.58 -7.92 12.73
C ILE A 476 -23.61 -7.14 14.05
N LEU A 477 -23.30 -5.84 14.03
CA LEU A 477 -23.33 -5.02 15.24
C LEU A 477 -24.74 -4.88 15.79
N LYS A 478 -25.73 -4.66 14.92
CA LYS A 478 -27.14 -4.59 15.32
C LYS A 478 -27.56 -5.83 16.10
N ASP A 479 -27.26 -7.01 15.59
CA ASP A 479 -27.67 -8.26 16.23
C ASP A 479 -26.86 -8.57 17.50
N VAL A 480 -25.56 -8.23 17.51
CA VAL A 480 -24.65 -8.49 18.65
C VAL A 480 -24.95 -7.61 19.86
N ILE A 481 -25.15 -6.30 19.65
CA ILE A 481 -25.32 -5.34 20.75
C ILE A 481 -26.78 -4.97 21.01
N GLY A 482 -27.71 -5.48 20.20
CA GLY A 482 -29.12 -5.07 20.25
C GLY A 482 -29.31 -3.63 19.81
N ALA A 483 -28.68 -3.20 18.72
CA ALA A 483 -28.89 -1.84 18.22
C ALA A 483 -30.32 -1.67 17.68
N ASP A 484 -30.88 -0.48 17.86
CA ASP A 484 -32.26 -0.18 17.48
C ASP A 484 -32.44 -0.03 15.97
N VAL A 485 -31.39 0.41 15.28
CA VAL A 485 -31.41 0.61 13.83
C VAL A 485 -30.07 0.29 13.18
N ALA A 486 -30.13 -0.37 12.01
CA ALA A 486 -29.00 -0.57 11.10
C ALA A 486 -29.20 0.28 9.84
N LEU A 487 -28.68 1.50 9.86
CA LEU A 487 -28.90 2.49 8.82
C LEU A 487 -27.97 2.25 7.63
N VAL A 488 -28.48 2.46 6.42
CA VAL A 488 -27.64 2.52 5.21
C VAL A 488 -26.75 3.76 5.30
N GLU A 489 -25.46 3.58 5.04
CA GLU A 489 -24.43 4.62 5.23
C GLU A 489 -24.74 5.92 4.48
N THR A 490 -25.25 5.84 3.24
CA THR A 490 -25.71 7.00 2.47
C THR A 490 -26.76 7.84 3.21
N VAL A 491 -27.69 7.18 3.91
CA VAL A 491 -28.71 7.86 4.71
C VAL A 491 -28.09 8.45 5.96
N ALA A 492 -27.21 7.71 6.64
CA ALA A 492 -26.51 8.20 7.83
C ALA A 492 -25.69 9.48 7.53
N HIS A 493 -24.86 9.45 6.48
CA HIS A 493 -24.09 10.61 6.03
C HIS A 493 -24.98 11.80 5.63
N THR A 494 -26.12 11.53 4.99
CA THR A 494 -27.10 12.58 4.65
C THR A 494 -27.72 13.21 5.90
N GLN A 495 -28.12 12.40 6.88
CA GLN A 495 -28.66 12.88 8.16
C GLN A 495 -27.65 13.77 8.89
N ALA A 496 -26.39 13.33 9.01
CA ALA A 496 -25.34 14.13 9.61
C ALA A 496 -25.09 15.44 8.84
N GLY A 497 -25.04 15.38 7.51
CA GLY A 497 -24.81 16.54 6.67
C GLY A 497 -25.92 17.59 6.82
N LEU A 498 -27.19 17.17 6.81
CA LEU A 498 -28.33 18.08 6.95
C LEU A 498 -28.53 18.58 8.38
N HIS A 499 -28.11 17.81 9.39
CA HIS A 499 -28.15 18.22 10.79
C HIS A 499 -27.29 19.46 11.06
N PHE A 500 -26.06 19.49 10.52
CA PHE A 500 -25.14 20.61 10.74
C PHE A 500 -25.17 21.67 9.62
N TYR A 501 -25.44 21.26 8.38
CA TYR A 501 -25.32 22.11 7.20
C TYR A 501 -26.59 22.04 6.34
N PRO A 502 -27.70 22.65 6.80
CA PRO A 502 -28.93 22.71 6.00
C PRO A 502 -28.66 23.43 4.67
N GLY A 503 -29.44 23.04 3.66
CA GLY A 503 -29.30 23.55 2.30
C GLY A 503 -28.09 23.01 1.52
N THR A 504 -27.44 21.95 2.00
CA THR A 504 -26.40 21.24 1.24
C THR A 504 -27.00 20.66 -0.05
N ASP A 505 -26.33 20.86 -1.18
CA ASP A 505 -26.74 20.32 -2.48
C ASP A 505 -26.06 18.99 -2.79
N VAL A 506 -24.77 18.86 -2.43
CA VAL A 506 -23.98 17.67 -2.73
C VAL A 506 -23.13 17.28 -1.52
N ILE A 507 -23.19 16.02 -1.13
CA ILE A 507 -22.29 15.43 -0.13
C ILE A 507 -21.27 14.56 -0.85
N VAL A 508 -19.99 14.76 -0.53
CA VAL A 508 -18.85 14.02 -1.07
C VAL A 508 -18.18 13.27 0.07
N ASP A 509 -18.56 12.02 0.28
CA ASP A 509 -17.96 11.12 1.26
C ASP A 509 -16.81 10.34 0.62
N VAL A 510 -15.58 10.62 1.04
CA VAL A 510 -14.39 9.90 0.60
C VAL A 510 -13.88 9.05 1.76
N GLY A 511 -14.36 7.82 1.80
CA GLY A 511 -14.00 6.83 2.80
C GLY A 511 -12.65 6.16 2.53
N GLY A 512 -12.37 5.11 3.30
CA GLY A 512 -11.17 4.30 3.14
C GLY A 512 -11.19 3.49 1.85
N GLN A 513 -12.29 2.82 1.53
CA GLN A 513 -12.38 1.92 0.37
C GLN A 513 -13.31 2.42 -0.73
N ASP A 514 -14.26 3.28 -0.39
CA ASP A 514 -15.30 3.74 -1.29
C ASP A 514 -15.39 5.27 -1.35
N ILE A 515 -15.99 5.73 -2.44
CA ILE A 515 -16.30 7.12 -2.72
C ILE A 515 -17.81 7.21 -2.94
N LYS A 516 -18.47 8.11 -2.23
CA LYS A 516 -19.90 8.34 -2.35
C LYS A 516 -20.18 9.80 -2.66
N LEU A 517 -20.97 10.01 -3.72
CA LEU A 517 -21.53 11.30 -4.05
C LEU A 517 -23.03 11.22 -3.85
N ILE A 518 -23.55 12.05 -2.97
CA ILE A 518 -24.98 12.10 -2.64
C ILE A 518 -25.49 13.44 -3.14
N ILE A 519 -26.40 13.40 -4.10
CA ILE A 519 -26.99 14.59 -4.71
C ILE A 519 -28.34 14.82 -4.05
N LEU A 520 -28.49 15.97 -3.43
CA LEU A 520 -29.68 16.36 -2.69
C LEU A 520 -30.55 17.28 -3.55
N LYS A 521 -31.86 17.24 -3.28
CA LYS A 521 -32.81 18.22 -3.77
C LYS A 521 -33.84 18.47 -2.68
N ASN A 522 -33.97 19.71 -2.23
CA ASN A 522 -34.86 20.10 -1.13
C ASN A 522 -34.63 19.27 0.15
N GLY A 523 -33.36 19.01 0.50
CA GLY A 523 -33.00 18.22 1.69
C GLY A 523 -33.28 16.71 1.58
N GLN A 524 -33.59 16.19 0.39
CA GLN A 524 -33.79 14.75 0.17
C GLN A 524 -32.81 14.20 -0.86
N VAL A 525 -32.43 12.93 -0.72
CA VAL A 525 -31.56 12.24 -1.68
C VAL A 525 -32.29 12.10 -3.01
N LYS A 526 -31.78 12.78 -4.04
CA LYS A 526 -32.29 12.72 -5.42
C LYS A 526 -31.60 11.62 -6.22
N ASP A 527 -30.28 11.54 -6.09
CA ASP A 527 -29.43 10.58 -6.79
C ASP A 527 -28.18 10.32 -5.93
N PHE A 528 -27.52 9.20 -6.15
CA PHE A 528 -26.22 8.92 -5.54
C PHE A 528 -25.33 8.17 -6.53
N LYS A 529 -24.02 8.41 -6.44
CA LYS A 529 -23.00 7.63 -7.13
C LYS A 529 -22.11 6.99 -6.08
N LEU A 530 -21.92 5.69 -6.21
CA LEU A 530 -21.11 4.88 -5.32
C LEU A 530 -20.06 4.18 -6.17
N ASN A 531 -18.81 4.26 -5.75
CA ASN A 531 -17.76 3.41 -6.27
C ASN A 531 -17.19 2.57 -5.14
N THR A 532 -17.48 1.27 -5.18
CA THR A 532 -16.92 0.24 -4.30
C THR A 532 -15.86 -0.62 -4.99
N GLN A 533 -15.62 -0.41 -6.29
CA GLN A 533 -14.84 -1.32 -7.14
C GLN A 533 -13.45 -0.77 -7.50
N CYS A 534 -13.29 0.55 -7.57
CA CYS A 534 -12.01 1.17 -7.92
C CYS A 534 -11.41 1.89 -6.71
N SER A 535 -10.24 1.44 -6.23
CA SER A 535 -9.50 2.12 -5.16
C SER A 535 -8.80 3.40 -5.59
N ALA A 536 -8.99 3.85 -6.83
CA ALA A 536 -8.31 5.02 -7.33
C ALA A 536 -8.84 6.27 -6.64
N GLY A 537 -8.04 6.86 -5.75
CA GLY A 537 -8.43 8.05 -5.03
C GLY A 537 -9.41 7.79 -3.88
N ASN A 538 -9.27 6.69 -3.15
CA ASN A 538 -9.87 6.55 -1.82
C ASN A 538 -8.81 6.77 -0.73
N GLY A 539 -9.25 6.92 0.52
CA GLY A 539 -8.35 7.20 1.65
C GLY A 539 -7.33 6.09 1.90
N TYR A 540 -7.69 4.82 1.67
CA TYR A 540 -6.77 3.70 1.87
C TYR A 540 -5.64 3.69 0.84
N PHE A 541 -5.91 4.07 -0.40
CA PHE A 541 -4.86 4.19 -1.42
C PHE A 541 -3.81 5.22 -1.03
N LEU A 542 -4.25 6.37 -0.51
CA LEU A 542 -3.36 7.40 0.01
C LEU A 542 -2.60 6.91 1.25
N GLN A 543 -3.30 6.27 2.19
CA GLN A 543 -2.71 5.68 3.40
C GLN A 543 -1.62 4.65 3.08
N SER A 544 -1.95 3.65 2.26
CA SER A 544 -1.01 2.57 1.87
C SER A 544 0.18 3.10 1.10
N THR A 545 0.00 4.15 0.29
CA THR A 545 1.12 4.81 -0.40
C THR A 545 2.03 5.53 0.58
N ALA A 546 1.49 6.31 1.53
CA ALA A 546 2.28 6.99 2.55
C ALA A 546 3.06 5.98 3.43
N GLN A 547 2.40 4.90 3.86
CA GLN A 547 3.05 3.81 4.60
C GLN A 547 4.13 3.13 3.76
N GLY A 548 3.89 2.91 2.47
CA GLY A 548 4.89 2.39 1.53
C GLY A 548 6.12 3.30 1.36
N PHE A 549 5.98 4.60 1.63
CA PHE A 549 7.07 5.56 1.71
C PHE A 549 7.68 5.71 3.11
N GLY A 550 7.13 5.02 4.12
CA GLY A 550 7.60 5.08 5.51
C GLY A 550 7.03 6.25 6.31
N PHE A 551 5.87 6.78 5.94
CA PHE A 551 5.20 7.87 6.66
C PHE A 551 3.86 7.43 7.25
N GLU A 552 3.52 7.99 8.40
CA GLU A 552 2.19 7.84 8.99
C GLU A 552 1.17 8.66 8.18
N VAL A 553 -0.08 8.18 8.11
CA VAL A 553 -1.12 8.80 7.27
C VAL A 553 -1.48 10.21 7.73
N GLU A 554 -1.34 10.50 9.02
CA GLU A 554 -1.56 11.80 9.64
C GLU A 554 -0.57 12.85 9.13
N GLN A 555 0.63 12.42 8.71
CA GLN A 555 1.67 13.30 8.18
C GLN A 555 1.48 13.61 6.68
N PHE A 556 0.54 12.93 6.02
CA PHE A 556 0.40 12.98 4.56
C PHE A 556 0.30 14.41 4.03
N ALA A 557 -0.59 15.21 4.62
CA ALA A 557 -0.90 16.55 4.12
C ALA A 557 0.34 17.47 4.17
N ASP A 558 1.05 17.48 5.29
CA ASP A 558 2.21 18.36 5.48
C ASP A 558 3.38 17.94 4.59
N ILE A 559 3.57 16.65 4.39
CA ILE A 559 4.55 16.11 3.44
C ILE A 559 4.18 16.53 2.02
N ALA A 560 2.94 16.30 1.58
CA ALA A 560 2.49 16.69 0.24
C ALA A 560 2.60 18.20 -0.01
N PHE A 561 2.34 19.04 1.00
CA PHE A 561 2.51 20.48 0.89
C PHE A 561 3.98 20.93 0.84
N SER A 562 4.95 20.10 1.25
CA SER A 562 6.37 20.44 1.10
C SER A 562 6.89 20.27 -0.34
N ALA A 563 6.06 19.79 -1.27
CA ALA A 563 6.43 19.60 -2.66
C ALA A 563 6.29 20.90 -3.48
N GLU A 564 7.40 21.39 -4.04
CA GLU A 564 7.39 22.52 -4.97
C GLU A 564 6.93 22.13 -6.40
N ALA A 565 7.10 20.85 -6.74
CA ALA A 565 6.71 20.25 -8.01
C ALA A 565 6.12 18.86 -7.78
N MET A 566 5.31 18.40 -8.72
CA MET A 566 4.68 17.06 -8.65
C MET A 566 4.58 16.41 -10.03
N PRO A 567 4.61 15.07 -10.11
CA PRO A 567 4.35 14.37 -11.35
C PRO A 567 2.87 14.46 -11.71
N GLN A 568 2.56 14.34 -13.01
CA GLN A 568 1.18 14.31 -13.48
C GLN A 568 0.68 12.87 -13.61
N PHE A 569 -0.24 12.49 -12.73
CA PHE A 569 -0.93 11.21 -12.82
C PHE A 569 -2.07 11.24 -13.84
N GLY A 570 -2.25 10.13 -14.56
CA GLY A 570 -3.51 9.83 -15.22
C GLY A 570 -4.59 9.51 -14.19
N TYR A 571 -5.83 9.94 -14.42
CA TYR A 571 -6.98 9.50 -13.60
C TYR A 571 -7.58 8.21 -14.19
N GLY A 572 -8.10 7.33 -13.36
CA GLY A 572 -8.66 6.05 -13.79
C GLY A 572 -8.44 4.93 -12.78
N CYS A 573 -7.77 3.86 -13.19
CA CYS A 573 -7.58 2.66 -12.38
C CYS A 573 -6.42 2.80 -11.39
N ALA A 574 -6.62 2.37 -10.14
CA ALA A 574 -5.59 2.37 -9.09
C ALA A 574 -4.37 1.52 -9.44
N VAL A 575 -4.56 0.46 -10.23
CA VAL A 575 -3.46 -0.38 -10.70
C VAL A 575 -2.53 0.41 -11.62
N PHE A 576 -3.07 1.23 -12.51
CA PHE A 576 -2.24 2.09 -13.36
C PHE A 576 -1.57 3.19 -12.56
N MET A 577 -2.27 3.79 -11.59
CA MET A 577 -1.63 4.76 -10.70
C MET A 577 -0.51 4.14 -9.85
N GLN A 578 -0.61 2.87 -9.46
CA GLN A 578 0.48 2.17 -8.77
C GLN A 578 1.68 1.96 -9.68
N SER A 579 1.44 1.58 -10.93
CA SER A 579 2.50 1.50 -11.94
C SER A 579 3.15 2.87 -12.18
N ASP A 580 2.34 3.93 -12.26
CA ASP A 580 2.82 5.31 -12.38
C ASP A 580 3.66 5.72 -11.16
N ILE A 581 3.29 5.35 -9.93
CA ILE A 581 4.12 5.59 -8.73
C ILE A 581 5.51 4.96 -8.91
N VAL A 582 5.58 3.72 -9.38
CA VAL A 582 6.86 3.03 -9.60
C VAL A 582 7.66 3.70 -10.71
N ASP A 583 7.01 4.11 -11.80
CA ASP A 583 7.67 4.83 -12.89
C ASP A 583 8.16 6.22 -12.44
N PHE A 584 7.40 6.91 -11.59
CA PHE A 584 7.82 8.17 -11.01
C PHE A 584 8.98 7.99 -10.02
N GLN A 585 8.98 6.92 -9.22
CA GLN A 585 10.14 6.55 -8.39
C GLN A 585 11.38 6.28 -9.26
N ARG A 586 11.23 5.56 -10.39
CA ARG A 586 12.33 5.32 -11.36
C ARG A 586 12.88 6.61 -11.96
N GLN A 587 12.00 7.59 -12.21
CA GLN A 587 12.37 8.94 -12.66
C GLN A 587 12.94 9.81 -11.52
N GLY A 588 12.95 9.31 -10.29
CA GLY A 588 13.53 9.97 -9.13
C GLY A 588 12.60 10.95 -8.42
N TRP A 589 11.29 10.92 -8.68
CA TRP A 589 10.29 11.69 -7.91
C TRP A 589 10.32 11.28 -6.44
N ALA A 590 10.38 12.27 -5.57
CA ALA A 590 10.43 12.07 -4.14
C ALA A 590 9.03 11.76 -3.59
N PRO A 591 8.94 11.08 -2.42
CA PRO A 591 7.66 10.75 -1.81
C PRO A 591 6.68 11.93 -1.69
N GLN A 592 7.15 13.09 -1.22
CA GLN A 592 6.31 14.29 -1.10
C GLN A 592 5.71 14.75 -2.42
N GLU A 593 6.49 14.67 -3.51
CA GLU A 593 6.07 15.10 -4.84
C GLU A 593 5.03 14.12 -5.40
N ILE A 594 5.26 12.82 -5.23
CA ILE A 594 4.31 11.77 -5.61
C ILE A 594 2.99 11.91 -4.84
N MET A 595 3.07 12.11 -3.52
CA MET A 595 1.91 12.30 -2.66
C MET A 595 1.10 13.54 -3.06
N ALA A 596 1.75 14.64 -3.43
CA ALA A 596 1.11 15.82 -4.00
C ALA A 596 0.39 15.51 -5.32
N GLY A 597 1.04 14.78 -6.24
CA GLY A 597 0.43 14.34 -7.50
C GLY A 597 -0.79 13.44 -7.31
N LEU A 598 -0.77 12.58 -6.27
CA LEU A 598 -1.91 11.73 -5.91
C LEU A 598 -3.10 12.54 -5.35
N CYS A 599 -2.83 13.59 -4.58
CA CYS A 599 -3.87 14.53 -4.17
C CYS A 599 -4.46 15.29 -5.36
N ASP A 600 -3.64 15.73 -6.32
CA ASP A 600 -4.13 16.43 -7.52
C ASP A 600 -5.03 15.57 -8.41
N VAL A 601 -4.75 14.26 -8.52
CA VAL A 601 -5.56 13.35 -9.34
C VAL A 601 -6.80 12.83 -8.63
N LEU A 602 -6.86 12.87 -7.29
CA LEU A 602 -8.01 12.49 -6.48
C LEU A 602 -9.35 13.09 -6.98
N PRO A 603 -9.51 14.42 -7.13
CA PRO A 603 -10.76 15.00 -7.62
C PRO A 603 -11.10 14.55 -9.05
N LYS A 604 -10.09 14.32 -9.91
CA LYS A 604 -10.31 13.82 -11.27
C LYS A 604 -10.89 12.40 -11.23
N ASN A 605 -10.40 11.55 -10.34
CA ASN A 605 -10.97 10.22 -10.10
C ASN A 605 -12.41 10.31 -9.59
N ILE A 606 -12.69 11.18 -8.62
CA ILE A 606 -14.04 11.33 -8.05
C ILE A 606 -15.05 11.82 -9.11
N TRP A 607 -14.72 12.90 -9.82
CA TRP A 607 -15.68 13.61 -10.66
C TRP A 607 -15.71 13.16 -12.12
N LEU A 608 -14.58 12.75 -12.68
CA LEU A 608 -14.47 12.42 -14.11
C LEU A 608 -14.54 10.90 -14.34
N TYR A 609 -13.96 10.11 -13.45
CA TYR A 609 -13.94 8.65 -13.60
C TYR A 609 -15.12 7.97 -12.91
N VAL A 610 -15.29 8.20 -11.61
CA VAL A 610 -16.30 7.54 -10.77
C VAL A 610 -17.68 8.05 -11.07
N SER A 611 -17.89 9.37 -10.98
CA SER A 611 -19.23 9.94 -11.13
C SER A 611 -19.59 10.21 -12.58
N GLN A 612 -18.59 10.41 -13.43
CA GLN A 612 -18.75 10.84 -14.82
C GLN A 612 -19.61 12.11 -14.94
N ILE A 613 -19.49 13.02 -13.96
CA ILE A 613 -20.20 14.30 -13.91
C ILE A 613 -19.22 15.43 -14.22
N PRO A 614 -19.08 15.85 -15.50
CA PRO A 614 -18.13 16.90 -15.85
C PRO A 614 -18.60 18.32 -15.49
N ASN A 615 -19.91 18.53 -15.36
CA ASN A 615 -20.52 19.83 -15.06
C ASN A 615 -21.11 19.85 -13.64
N LEU A 616 -20.27 20.22 -12.67
CA LEU A 616 -20.62 20.26 -11.25
C LEU A 616 -21.64 21.36 -10.93
N ALA A 617 -21.65 22.47 -11.68
CA ALA A 617 -22.58 23.58 -11.46
C ALA A 617 -24.06 23.19 -11.62
N LYS A 618 -24.35 22.09 -12.33
CA LYS A 618 -25.71 21.53 -12.43
C LYS A 618 -26.18 20.80 -11.19
N LEU A 619 -25.27 20.43 -10.29
CA LEU A 619 -25.60 19.70 -9.07
C LEU A 619 -26.05 20.64 -7.95
N GLY A 620 -25.60 21.89 -7.98
CA GLY A 620 -25.84 22.90 -6.95
C GLY A 620 -24.58 23.71 -6.70
N THR A 621 -24.60 24.52 -5.65
CA THR A 621 -23.48 25.42 -5.30
C THR A 621 -22.88 25.07 -3.95
N LYS A 622 -23.57 24.32 -3.10
CA LYS A 622 -23.09 23.95 -1.75
C LYS A 622 -22.63 22.49 -1.68
N PHE A 623 -21.32 22.30 -1.63
CA PHE A 623 -20.64 21.00 -1.56
C PHE A 623 -20.13 20.74 -0.15
N LEU A 624 -20.55 19.64 0.45
CA LEU A 624 -20.13 19.21 1.78
C LEU A 624 -19.20 18.00 1.67
N LEU A 625 -17.96 18.15 2.10
CA LEU A 625 -16.94 17.10 2.12
C LEU A 625 -17.02 16.33 3.45
N GLN A 626 -17.13 15.00 3.35
CA GLN A 626 -17.18 14.05 4.45
C GLN A 626 -16.21 12.88 4.20
N GLY A 627 -16.04 12.03 5.21
CA GLY A 627 -15.16 10.86 5.18
C GLY A 627 -13.79 11.15 5.78
N GLY A 628 -13.12 10.08 6.25
CA GLY A 628 -11.82 10.19 6.93
C GLY A 628 -10.71 10.81 6.05
N THR A 629 -10.82 10.70 4.73
CA THR A 629 -9.86 11.31 3.79
C THR A 629 -9.83 12.84 3.91
N GLN A 630 -10.92 13.46 4.35
CA GLN A 630 -10.97 14.92 4.52
C GLN A 630 -10.20 15.42 5.74
N HIS A 631 -9.60 14.53 6.53
CA HIS A 631 -8.56 14.93 7.49
C HIS A 631 -7.25 15.33 6.81
N ASN A 632 -7.01 14.87 5.59
CA ASN A 632 -5.84 15.24 4.80
C ASN A 632 -6.11 16.55 4.06
N LEU A 633 -5.56 17.66 4.56
CA LEU A 633 -5.75 18.99 3.97
C LEU A 633 -5.20 19.12 2.54
N ALA A 634 -4.21 18.31 2.13
CA ALA A 634 -3.74 18.30 0.74
C ALA A 634 -4.81 17.71 -0.21
N ALA A 635 -5.50 16.66 0.22
CA ALA A 635 -6.66 16.12 -0.51
C ALA A 635 -7.83 17.12 -0.57
N VAL A 636 -8.10 17.83 0.54
CA VAL A 636 -9.11 18.90 0.59
C VAL A 636 -8.74 20.03 -0.38
N LYS A 637 -7.48 20.49 -0.38
CA LYS A 637 -7.01 21.56 -1.29
C LYS A 637 -7.30 21.22 -2.74
N SER A 638 -6.87 20.04 -3.18
CA SER A 638 -7.10 19.59 -4.56
C SER A 638 -8.58 19.48 -4.91
N GLN A 639 -9.42 19.00 -3.98
CA GLN A 639 -10.88 18.94 -4.17
C GLN A 639 -11.50 20.33 -4.29
N VAL A 640 -11.14 21.26 -3.41
CA VAL A 640 -11.63 22.65 -3.42
C VAL A 640 -11.23 23.35 -4.71
N ASP A 641 -9.95 23.27 -5.10
CA ASP A 641 -9.45 23.87 -6.33
C ASP A 641 -10.15 23.29 -7.56
N PHE A 642 -10.33 21.97 -7.60
CA PHE A 642 -11.02 21.32 -8.71
C PHE A 642 -12.47 21.77 -8.79
N ILE A 643 -13.22 21.76 -7.68
CA ILE A 643 -14.63 22.21 -7.66
C ILE A 643 -14.70 23.67 -8.12
N LYS A 644 -13.93 24.59 -7.53
CA LYS A 644 -13.88 26.01 -7.94
C LYS A 644 -13.55 26.17 -9.42
N SER A 645 -12.62 25.37 -9.95
CA SER A 645 -12.26 25.41 -11.38
C SER A 645 -13.44 25.09 -12.31
N ARG A 646 -14.41 24.28 -11.87
CA ARG A 646 -15.61 23.89 -12.63
C ARG A 646 -16.71 24.95 -12.65
N PHE A 647 -16.57 25.99 -11.84
CA PHE A 647 -17.48 27.15 -11.79
C PHE A 647 -16.91 28.38 -12.50
N ARG A 648 -15.66 28.32 -13.01
CA ARG A 648 -15.07 29.40 -13.81
C ARG A 648 -15.94 29.73 -15.02
N GLY A 649 -16.29 31.01 -15.17
CA GLY A 649 -17.17 31.49 -16.24
C GLY A 649 -18.67 31.36 -15.94
N THR A 650 -19.04 30.87 -14.75
CA THR A 650 -20.42 30.96 -14.25
C THR A 650 -20.59 32.24 -13.41
N SER A 651 -21.84 32.66 -13.15
CA SER A 651 -22.12 33.84 -12.32
C SER A 651 -22.17 33.54 -10.82
N VAL A 652 -21.85 32.31 -10.40
CA VAL A 652 -21.99 31.85 -9.02
C VAL A 652 -20.74 31.11 -8.60
N GLU A 653 -20.23 31.40 -7.40
CA GLU A 653 -19.11 30.69 -6.81
C GLU A 653 -19.62 29.50 -5.97
N PRO A 654 -18.92 28.36 -5.97
CA PRO A 654 -19.29 27.24 -5.13
C PRO A 654 -18.84 27.47 -3.69
N GLU A 655 -19.72 27.11 -2.75
CA GLU A 655 -19.40 26.97 -1.33
C GLU A 655 -18.94 25.52 -1.09
N VAL A 656 -17.68 25.35 -0.69
CA VAL A 656 -17.12 24.03 -0.36
C VAL A 656 -16.81 23.99 1.13
N ILE A 657 -17.48 23.09 1.85
CA ILE A 657 -17.41 22.97 3.31
C ILE A 657 -16.83 21.62 3.66
N VAL A 658 -15.90 21.56 4.61
CA VAL A 658 -15.52 20.30 5.26
C VAL A 658 -16.37 20.14 6.51
N HIS A 659 -17.07 19.01 6.63
CA HIS A 659 -17.86 18.72 7.82
C HIS A 659 -16.95 18.71 9.06
N LYS A 660 -17.31 19.43 10.13
CA LYS A 660 -16.47 19.53 11.34
C LYS A 660 -16.13 18.18 12.00
N PHE A 661 -17.01 17.21 11.83
CA PHE A 661 -16.82 15.79 12.20
C PHE A 661 -16.74 14.90 10.96
N CYS A 662 -15.90 15.24 9.98
CA CYS A 662 -15.89 14.56 8.69
C CYS A 662 -15.61 13.05 8.80
N GLY A 663 -14.81 12.61 9.77
CA GLY A 663 -14.52 11.20 10.00
C GLY A 663 -15.66 10.41 10.65
N GLU A 664 -16.52 11.09 11.42
CA GLU A 664 -17.57 10.50 12.26
C GLU A 664 -18.99 10.73 11.71
N ALA A 665 -19.13 11.35 10.53
CA ALA A 665 -20.43 11.72 9.96
C ALA A 665 -21.41 10.54 9.87
N GLY A 666 -20.96 9.34 9.49
CA GLY A 666 -21.80 8.14 9.49
C GLY A 666 -22.33 7.77 10.88
N ALA A 667 -21.49 7.81 11.91
CA ALA A 667 -21.88 7.54 13.29
C ALA A 667 -22.88 8.60 13.78
N ILE A 668 -22.65 9.88 13.49
CA ILE A 668 -23.57 10.98 13.82
C ILE A 668 -24.95 10.75 13.22
N GLY A 669 -25.02 10.39 11.94
CA GLY A 669 -26.30 10.09 11.29
C GLY A 669 -27.10 8.99 11.96
N CYS A 670 -26.41 7.99 12.50
CA CYS A 670 -27.02 6.92 13.27
C CYS A 670 -27.56 7.39 14.61
N ALA A 671 -26.82 8.24 15.32
CA ALA A 671 -27.28 8.82 16.58
C ALA A 671 -28.51 9.73 16.36
N VAL A 672 -28.53 10.50 15.27
CA VAL A 672 -29.70 11.31 14.87
C VAL A 672 -30.92 10.41 14.61
N GLU A 673 -30.77 9.29 13.92
CA GLU A 673 -31.89 8.38 13.67
C GLU A 673 -32.36 7.66 14.94
N ALA A 674 -31.44 7.24 15.81
CA ALA A 674 -31.78 6.66 17.12
C ALA A 674 -32.56 7.68 18.00
N HIS A 675 -32.12 8.94 18.01
CA HIS A 675 -32.82 10.05 18.67
C HIS A 675 -34.23 10.23 18.11
N ARG A 676 -34.38 10.24 16.78
CA ARG A 676 -35.68 10.36 16.09
C ARG A 676 -36.61 9.21 16.45
N MET A 677 -36.11 7.97 16.48
CA MET A 677 -36.89 6.81 16.89
C MET A 677 -37.38 6.92 18.33
N TYR A 678 -36.53 7.39 19.24
CA TYR A 678 -36.90 7.57 20.65
C TYR A 678 -37.92 8.69 20.85
N THR A 679 -37.74 9.83 20.19
CA THR A 679 -38.54 11.05 20.42
C THR A 679 -39.82 11.12 19.58
N GLU A 680 -39.78 10.66 18.33
CA GLU A 680 -40.91 10.78 17.40
C GLU A 680 -41.68 9.47 17.22
N ALA A 681 -41.01 8.32 17.32
CA ALA A 681 -41.64 7.00 17.16
C ALA A 681 -41.93 6.29 18.49
N ASP A 682 -41.63 6.95 19.62
CA ASP A 682 -41.76 6.42 20.99
C ASP A 682 -41.12 5.03 21.19
N HIS A 683 -40.03 4.76 20.46
CA HIS A 683 -39.28 3.52 20.56
C HIS A 683 -38.32 3.56 21.77
N ARG A 684 -38.27 2.49 22.55
CA ARG A 684 -37.32 2.34 23.67
C ARG A 684 -36.23 1.33 23.30
N THR A 685 -35.01 1.61 23.74
CA THR A 685 -33.83 0.88 23.25
C THR A 685 -33.87 -0.61 23.57
N SER A 686 -33.44 -1.42 22.61
CA SER A 686 -33.16 -2.85 22.75
C SER A 686 -31.69 -3.15 23.07
N PHE A 687 -30.89 -2.10 23.28
CA PHE A 687 -29.47 -2.18 23.55
C PHE A 687 -29.20 -3.03 24.79
N ILE A 688 -28.24 -3.93 24.69
CA ILE A 688 -27.93 -4.88 25.77
C ILE A 688 -27.33 -4.22 27.02
N GLY A 689 -26.93 -2.95 26.93
CA GLY A 689 -26.29 -2.19 28.01
C GLY A 689 -24.76 -2.21 27.93
N LEU A 690 -24.13 -1.13 28.43
CA LEU A 690 -22.68 -0.90 28.34
C LEU A 690 -21.84 -2.03 28.96
N GLN A 691 -22.23 -2.47 30.17
CA GLN A 691 -21.52 -3.53 30.88
C GLN A 691 -21.53 -4.87 30.10
N ARG A 692 -22.65 -5.19 29.45
CA ARG A 692 -22.80 -6.42 28.66
C ARG A 692 -22.01 -6.36 27.36
N VAL A 693 -21.91 -5.19 26.74
CA VAL A 693 -21.02 -4.99 25.57
C VAL A 693 -19.57 -5.32 25.93
N GLN A 694 -19.07 -4.85 27.07
CA GLN A 694 -17.69 -5.12 27.51
C GLN A 694 -17.43 -6.61 27.84
N GLN A 695 -18.49 -7.39 28.02
CA GLN A 695 -18.41 -8.83 28.36
C GLN A 695 -18.72 -9.73 27.16
N ILE A 696 -18.87 -9.19 25.96
CA ILE A 696 -19.15 -9.99 24.76
C ILE A 696 -18.01 -10.99 24.55
N GLN A 697 -18.39 -12.26 24.47
CA GLN A 697 -17.53 -13.33 24.00
C GLN A 697 -18.14 -13.88 22.73
N PHE A 698 -17.32 -14.10 21.71
CA PHE A 698 -17.79 -14.75 20.49
C PHE A 698 -16.87 -15.93 20.14
N ARG A 699 -17.48 -16.95 19.56
CA ARG A 699 -16.76 -18.06 18.95
C ARG A 699 -17.14 -18.12 17.48
N THR A 700 -16.12 -18.11 16.64
CA THR A 700 -16.31 -18.34 15.21
C THR A 700 -16.19 -19.84 14.94
N THR A 701 -17.25 -20.44 14.40
CA THR A 701 -17.28 -21.84 14.00
C THR A 701 -17.47 -21.92 12.49
N ARG A 702 -16.54 -22.60 11.81
CA ARG A 702 -16.61 -22.83 10.37
C ARG A 702 -15.97 -24.16 10.01
N ASN A 703 -16.78 -25.21 9.97
CA ASN A 703 -16.34 -26.58 9.70
C ASN A 703 -17.42 -27.27 8.84
N GLU A 704 -17.28 -28.56 8.56
CA GLU A 704 -18.26 -29.31 7.76
C GLU A 704 -19.69 -29.24 8.32
N ASP A 705 -19.85 -29.08 9.63
CA ASP A 705 -21.17 -28.96 10.27
C ASP A 705 -21.91 -27.68 9.85
N THR A 706 -21.18 -26.65 9.42
CA THR A 706 -21.77 -25.38 8.96
C THR A 706 -22.06 -25.36 7.46
N ARG A 707 -21.87 -26.48 6.74
CA ARG A 707 -22.11 -26.56 5.30
C ARG A 707 -23.55 -26.22 4.93
N CYS A 708 -23.70 -25.23 4.06
CA CYS A 708 -24.95 -24.86 3.42
C CYS A 708 -25.25 -25.84 2.29
N TYR A 709 -26.49 -26.31 2.18
CA TYR A 709 -26.94 -27.17 1.08
C TYR A 709 -28.07 -26.55 0.24
N PHE A 710 -28.33 -25.24 0.41
CA PHE A 710 -29.41 -24.53 -0.29
C PHE A 710 -29.14 -24.34 -1.79
N CYS A 711 -27.88 -24.43 -2.24
CA CYS A 711 -27.51 -24.38 -3.65
C CYS A 711 -26.34 -25.33 -3.96
N LYS A 712 -26.04 -25.50 -5.26
CA LYS A 712 -24.98 -26.40 -5.73
C LYS A 712 -23.58 -26.03 -5.25
N ASN A 713 -23.35 -24.80 -4.79
CA ASN A 713 -22.04 -24.34 -4.30
C ASN A 713 -21.64 -25.00 -2.97
N LYS A 714 -22.61 -25.55 -2.23
CA LYS A 714 -22.40 -26.26 -0.95
C LYS A 714 -21.41 -25.55 0.00
N CYS A 715 -21.46 -24.23 0.14
CA CYS A 715 -20.44 -23.47 0.85
C CYS A 715 -20.48 -23.72 2.37
N LEU A 716 -19.32 -23.73 3.06
CA LEU A 716 -19.34 -23.66 4.54
C LEU A 716 -19.69 -22.24 4.97
N ARG A 717 -20.66 -22.12 5.86
CA ARG A 717 -21.04 -20.84 6.47
C ARG A 717 -20.15 -20.57 7.67
N THR A 718 -19.82 -19.30 7.90
CA THR A 718 -19.22 -18.92 9.18
C THR A 718 -20.35 -18.67 10.17
N PHE A 719 -20.38 -19.42 11.26
CA PHE A 719 -21.28 -19.18 12.37
C PHE A 719 -20.51 -18.38 13.41
N ILE A 720 -21.10 -17.28 13.87
CA ILE A 720 -20.54 -16.46 14.94
C ILE A 720 -21.47 -16.64 16.13
N ASP A 721 -21.06 -17.50 17.06
CA ASP A 721 -21.80 -17.79 18.28
C ASP A 721 -21.43 -16.73 19.32
N VAL A 722 -22.39 -15.86 19.63
CA VAL A 722 -22.17 -14.70 20.50
C VAL A 722 -22.82 -14.94 21.86
N LYS A 723 -22.06 -14.70 22.94
CA LYS A 723 -22.54 -14.69 24.32
C LYS A 723 -22.44 -13.27 24.86
N THR A 724 -23.56 -12.70 25.27
CA THR A 724 -23.68 -11.30 25.69
C THR A 724 -23.81 -11.12 27.21
N GLY A 725 -23.26 -12.05 28.02
CA GLY A 725 -23.46 -12.07 29.47
C GLY A 725 -24.90 -12.40 29.90
N SER A 726 -25.11 -12.91 31.11
CA SER A 726 -26.45 -13.16 31.66
C SER A 726 -27.12 -11.86 32.11
N HIS A 727 -28.44 -11.72 31.89
CA HIS A 727 -29.24 -10.67 32.53
C HIS A 727 -29.00 -10.73 34.05
N GLN A 728 -28.38 -9.72 34.64
CA GLN A 728 -28.64 -9.43 36.05
C GLN A 728 -30.03 -8.82 36.09
N PRO A 729 -31.00 -9.41 36.82
CA PRO A 729 -32.24 -8.73 37.10
C PRO A 729 -31.91 -7.49 37.93
N ASP A 730 -32.39 -6.32 37.50
CA ASP A 730 -32.43 -5.11 38.33
C ASP A 730 -33.23 -5.34 39.62
#